data_AF-A0A9P0GUW7-F1
#
_entry.id   AF-A0A9P0GUW7-F1
#
_cell.length_a   1.000
_cell.length_b   1.000
_cell.length_c   1.000
_cell.angle_alpha   90.00
_cell.angle_beta   90.00
_cell.angle_gamma   90.00
#
_symmetry.space_group_name_H-M   'P 1'
#
loop_
_entity.id
_entity.type
_entity.pdbx_description
1 polymer ?
#
loop_
_entity_poly.entity_id
_entity_poly.type
_entity_poly.pdbx_seq_one_letter_code
_entity_poly.pdbx_strand_id
1 'polypeptide(L)'
;MYEACKEARQAGAAIEHICELHEEETTPDRTILVRAARCLLGAITRVLLLADIVVVKQLLFAKEKVSHSLDRLESVNNFTEFVKAFSQFGAEMVELAHLTGDRQNDLKDERRRAQMAAARQVLERSTMMLLTASKASLRHPECGSARENRDTVFCQMRRAMDLIHYVVKDGVLNSADSSVQSVHKDGLCESDKGTAYACIQHLRYLLEHSKISMDPSCQETLPTALEAVLERTQDFTDSAYTSHEHREAILECSERLKSELDQLLGLYANIMGYEDVNNCPELDNSMQVCINSSRDLSRHLSNAAVHQAQDLSTVTKQGLELMSAIRQEATMSEIDRLHHTSNAFHDSIDHILEVCKLLRNVAITDTFQVTAKFAEINLRVYGPQVITAAKCLSAYPSSKIAQENLEVFADMYQWLISDVTTVVKEVVDACQSRPEKQVYMSLPRPGKHGTTSKPLKAVRLDVAEQEKIAKTGLEMKMATTEMDAETDKWQESNSSAQIEENNDILKRAKNMSAMAFSMYQFTKGEGDLKTTQDLFTQAEYFAEEANRLYKVIRQFSYQVPCGASKKELLAHLDRVPTFVQRLQFTVKDHTVGKAATFTKVDNVIQETKNLMNVISKVVTTCFECATKVSIAPIGRVRLDCFWTLFSLLLWQFMRYSTRFVYAHFVSNDYNSLKRKLVEHHLHLEYLSDVLMECFYLI
;
A
#
# COMPACT_ATOMS: atom_id res chain seq x y z
N MET A 1 7.69 29.82 9.74
CA MET A 1 6.31 29.65 9.26
C MET A 1 5.74 30.98 8.76
N TYR A 2 5.62 32.00 9.63
CA TYR A 2 5.10 33.33 9.29
C TYR A 2 5.66 33.91 7.98
N GLU A 3 6.99 34.04 7.87
CA GLU A 3 7.63 34.59 6.66
C GLU A 3 7.31 33.78 5.38
N ALA A 4 7.28 32.44 5.46
CA ALA A 4 6.94 31.60 4.31
C ALA A 4 5.47 31.79 3.89
N CYS A 5 4.55 31.94 4.83
CA CYS A 5 3.14 32.24 4.53
C CYS A 5 2.99 33.64 3.92
N LYS A 6 3.77 34.62 4.40
CA LYS A 6 3.80 35.99 3.87
C LYS A 6 4.30 36.00 2.41
N GLU A 7 5.41 35.32 2.13
CA GLU A 7 5.91 35.13 0.76
C GLU A 7 4.89 34.45 -0.15
N ALA A 8 4.22 33.39 0.34
CA ALA A 8 3.17 32.71 -0.43
C ALA A 8 1.96 33.61 -0.71
N ARG A 9 1.55 34.43 0.26
CA ARG A 9 0.50 35.44 0.08
C ARG A 9 0.90 36.50 -0.95
N GLN A 10 2.13 37.00 -0.89
CA GLN A 10 2.65 37.96 -1.86
C GLN A 10 2.73 37.36 -3.27
N ALA A 11 3.18 36.12 -3.41
CA ALA A 11 3.19 35.41 -4.70
C ALA A 11 1.77 35.15 -5.23
N GLY A 12 0.81 34.89 -4.35
CA GLY A 12 -0.61 34.75 -4.69
C GLY A 12 -1.20 36.06 -5.21
N ALA A 13 -0.99 37.16 -4.48
CA ALA A 13 -1.44 38.49 -4.86
C ALA A 13 -0.82 38.96 -6.19
N ALA A 14 0.43 38.58 -6.47
CA ALA A 14 1.07 38.89 -7.75
C ALA A 14 0.38 38.17 -8.93
N ILE A 15 -0.05 36.91 -8.76
CA ILE A 15 -0.81 36.18 -9.78
C ILE A 15 -2.21 36.77 -9.94
N GLU A 16 -2.89 37.09 -8.83
CA GLU A 16 -4.20 37.73 -8.83
C GLU A 16 -4.18 39.04 -9.62
N HIS A 17 -3.20 39.91 -9.34
CA HIS A 17 -3.03 41.17 -10.06
C HIS A 17 -2.73 40.98 -11.55
N ILE A 18 -1.93 39.96 -11.92
CA ILE A 18 -1.72 39.60 -13.32
C ILE A 18 -3.05 39.15 -13.94
N CYS A 19 -3.92 38.43 -13.25
CA CYS A 19 -5.21 38.01 -13.79
C CYS A 19 -6.20 39.19 -13.94
N GLU A 20 -6.21 40.15 -13.02
CA GLU A 20 -7.11 41.31 -13.03
C GLU A 20 -6.80 42.32 -14.15
N LEU A 21 -5.52 42.54 -14.47
CA LEU A 21 -5.10 43.49 -15.52
C LEU A 21 -5.47 43.07 -16.95
N HIS A 22 -5.96 41.84 -17.15
CA HIS A 22 -6.18 41.26 -18.48
C HIS A 22 -7.66 41.11 -18.87
N GLU A 23 -8.58 41.80 -18.18
CA GLU A 23 -9.97 41.93 -18.63
C GLU A 23 -10.12 42.84 -19.89
N GLU A 24 -9.07 43.56 -20.32
CA GLU A 24 -9.05 44.41 -21.52
C GLU A 24 -8.17 43.82 -22.65
N GLU A 25 -8.79 43.14 -23.63
CA GLU A 25 -8.37 42.80 -25.01
C GLU A 25 -6.86 42.64 -25.36
N THR A 26 -6.01 42.17 -24.45
CA THR A 26 -4.59 41.86 -24.73
C THR A 26 -4.24 40.47 -24.24
N THR A 27 -3.74 39.62 -25.15
CA THR A 27 -3.31 38.26 -24.82
C THR A 27 -2.19 38.32 -23.78
N PRO A 28 -2.31 37.64 -22.62
CA PRO A 28 -1.30 37.70 -21.57
C PRO A 28 0.04 37.22 -22.12
N ASP A 29 1.13 37.89 -21.74
CA ASP A 29 2.47 37.33 -21.94
C ASP A 29 2.57 36.08 -21.06
N ARG A 30 2.29 34.93 -21.69
CA ARG A 30 2.26 33.59 -21.10
C ARG A 30 3.51 33.32 -20.26
N THR A 31 4.62 33.97 -20.60
CA THR A 31 5.90 33.91 -19.88
C THR A 31 5.80 34.48 -18.47
N ILE A 32 5.11 35.61 -18.28
CA ILE A 32 4.94 36.29 -16.99
C ILE A 32 4.05 35.46 -16.06
N LEU A 33 2.92 34.95 -16.58
CA LEU A 33 2.02 34.09 -15.82
C LEU A 33 2.71 32.79 -15.37
N VAL A 34 3.46 32.15 -16.27
CA VAL A 34 4.24 30.94 -15.95
C VAL A 34 5.29 31.23 -14.86
N ARG A 35 5.96 32.39 -14.92
CA ARG A 35 6.94 32.80 -13.91
C ARG A 35 6.27 33.02 -12.55
N ALA A 36 5.15 33.73 -12.51
CA ALA A 36 4.41 33.99 -11.28
C ALA A 36 3.88 32.68 -10.66
N ALA A 37 3.34 31.78 -11.48
CA ALA A 37 2.90 30.44 -11.05
C ALA A 37 4.04 29.59 -10.46
N ARG A 38 5.24 29.63 -11.07
CA ARG A 38 6.43 28.96 -10.52
C ARG A 38 6.85 29.55 -9.17
N CYS A 39 6.82 30.89 -9.03
CA CYS A 39 7.11 31.56 -7.76
C CYS A 39 6.12 31.15 -6.66
N LEU A 40 4.82 31.12 -6.96
CA LEU A 40 3.81 30.67 -6.00
C LEU A 40 4.01 29.20 -5.62
N LEU A 41 4.26 28.32 -6.60
CA LEU A 41 4.52 26.90 -6.32
C LEU A 41 5.72 26.73 -5.38
N GLY A 42 6.80 27.48 -5.60
CA GLY A 42 7.97 27.49 -4.71
C GLY A 42 7.63 27.95 -3.30
N ALA A 43 6.90 29.06 -3.15
CA ALA A 43 6.50 29.61 -1.87
C ALA A 43 5.56 28.66 -1.09
N ILE A 44 4.54 28.09 -1.75
CA ILE A 44 3.64 27.09 -1.16
C ILE A 44 4.40 25.84 -0.75
N THR A 45 5.30 25.34 -1.59
CA THR A 45 6.12 24.17 -1.25
C THR A 45 6.95 24.42 0.00
N ARG A 46 7.54 25.62 0.15
CA ARG A 46 8.25 26.01 1.36
C ARG A 46 7.36 26.01 2.60
N VAL A 47 6.11 26.49 2.49
CA VAL A 47 5.12 26.44 3.58
C VAL A 47 4.81 24.99 3.97
N LEU A 48 4.53 24.13 2.99
CA LEU A 48 4.21 22.72 3.22
C LEU A 48 5.37 21.95 3.87
N LEU A 49 6.61 22.20 3.43
CA LEU A 49 7.80 21.60 4.03
C LEU A 49 7.99 22.06 5.48
N LEU A 50 7.79 23.36 5.77
CA LEU A 50 7.86 23.87 7.14
C LEU A 50 6.74 23.29 8.03
N ALA A 51 5.53 23.11 7.49
CA ALA A 51 4.43 22.45 8.19
C ALA A 51 4.79 21.00 8.54
N ASP A 52 5.34 20.25 7.58
CA ASP A 52 5.78 18.86 7.79
C ASP A 52 6.85 18.78 8.88
N ILE A 53 7.85 19.67 8.85
CA ILE A 53 8.90 19.74 9.88
C ILE A 53 8.30 19.96 11.27
N VAL A 54 7.28 20.81 11.40
CA VAL A 54 6.61 21.05 12.69
C VAL A 54 5.88 19.79 13.17
N VAL A 55 5.14 19.10 12.30
CA VAL A 55 4.45 17.84 12.64
C VAL A 55 5.44 16.77 13.06
N VAL A 56 6.54 16.63 12.32
CA VAL A 56 7.63 15.69 12.66
C VAL A 56 8.21 16.02 14.04
N LYS A 57 8.47 17.30 14.34
CA LYS A 57 8.95 17.70 15.67
C LYS A 57 7.93 17.40 16.77
N GLN A 58 6.64 17.62 16.53
CA GLN A 58 5.58 17.28 17.48
C GLN A 58 5.54 15.77 17.76
N LEU A 59 5.63 14.94 16.72
CA LEU A 59 5.70 13.48 16.85
C LEU A 59 6.93 13.06 17.67
N LEU A 60 8.11 13.59 17.35
CA LEU A 60 9.34 13.25 18.08
C LEU A 60 9.28 13.70 19.54
N PHE A 61 8.69 14.87 19.82
CA PHE A 61 8.47 15.32 21.18
C PHE A 61 7.53 14.40 21.96
N ALA A 62 6.44 13.94 21.32
CA ALA A 62 5.55 12.94 21.93
C ALA A 62 6.28 11.60 22.18
N LYS A 63 7.12 11.13 21.24
CA LYS A 63 7.99 9.95 21.41
C LYS A 63 8.92 10.12 22.62
N GLU A 64 9.55 11.28 22.76
CA GLU A 64 10.42 11.58 23.90
C GLU A 64 9.65 11.55 25.22
N LYS A 65 8.45 12.17 25.31
CA LYS A 65 7.62 12.08 26.53
C LYS A 65 7.35 10.62 26.93
N VAL A 66 6.88 9.81 25.98
CA VAL A 66 6.61 8.38 26.19
C VAL A 66 7.87 7.64 26.66
N SER A 67 9.03 7.93 26.07
CA SER A 67 10.32 7.36 26.49
C SER A 67 10.64 7.70 27.95
N HIS A 68 10.55 8.97 28.34
CA HIS A 68 10.82 9.40 29.72
C HIS A 68 9.82 8.79 30.72
N SER A 69 8.53 8.71 30.35
CA SER A 69 7.52 8.07 31.19
C SER A 69 7.74 6.56 31.32
N LEU A 70 8.25 5.91 30.26
CA LEU A 70 8.62 4.50 30.29
C LEU A 70 9.83 4.27 31.21
N ASP A 71 10.86 5.10 31.14
CA ASP A 71 12.02 5.00 32.06
C ASP A 71 11.60 5.21 33.53
N ARG A 72 10.67 6.15 33.77
CA ARG A 72 10.08 6.33 35.10
C ARG A 72 9.36 5.06 35.56
N LEU A 73 8.56 4.43 34.70
CA LEU A 73 7.82 3.19 35.03
C LEU A 73 8.75 2.04 35.43
N GLU A 74 9.89 1.89 34.75
CA GLU A 74 10.86 0.83 35.03
C GLU A 74 11.55 1.02 36.39
N SER A 75 11.74 2.28 36.81
CA SER A 75 12.40 2.64 38.07
C SER A 75 11.52 2.53 39.32
N VAL A 76 10.21 2.38 39.16
CA VAL A 76 9.28 2.34 40.29
C VAL A 76 9.48 1.06 41.11
N ASN A 77 9.57 1.20 42.43
CA ASN A 77 9.70 0.09 43.38
C ASN A 77 8.42 -0.22 44.17
N ASN A 78 7.35 0.57 43.99
CA ASN A 78 6.08 0.43 44.70
C ASN A 78 4.87 0.47 43.77
N PHE A 79 3.91 -0.44 43.98
CA PHE A 79 2.77 -0.61 43.06
C PHE A 79 1.84 0.62 42.99
N THR A 80 1.65 1.34 44.10
CA THR A 80 0.80 2.56 44.10
C THR A 80 1.40 3.67 43.24
N GLU A 81 2.73 3.83 43.26
CA GLU A 81 3.43 4.78 42.40
C GLU A 81 3.40 4.32 40.94
N PHE A 82 3.50 3.00 40.73
CA PHE A 82 3.46 2.42 39.40
C PHE A 82 2.14 2.73 38.71
N VAL A 83 1.00 2.55 39.39
CA VAL A 83 -0.33 2.85 38.84
C VAL A 83 -0.46 4.33 38.46
N LYS A 84 0.07 5.25 39.29
CA LYS A 84 0.08 6.69 38.97
C LYS A 84 0.93 6.99 37.74
N ALA A 85 2.15 6.44 37.69
CA ALA A 85 3.05 6.61 36.56
C ALA A 85 2.48 5.98 35.28
N PHE A 86 1.76 4.86 35.39
CA PHE A 86 1.16 4.12 34.27
C PHE A 86 -0.01 4.89 33.68
N SER A 87 -0.83 5.55 34.51
CA SER A 87 -1.90 6.44 34.04
C SER A 87 -1.35 7.60 33.21
N GLN A 88 -0.24 8.22 33.63
CA GLN A 88 0.41 9.29 32.89
C GLN A 88 1.01 8.78 31.58
N PHE A 89 1.73 7.65 31.64
CA PHE A 89 2.28 6.98 30.45
C PHE A 89 1.18 6.67 29.43
N GLY A 90 0.02 6.15 29.87
CA GLY A 90 -1.10 5.84 29.01
C GLY A 90 -1.64 7.06 28.24
N ALA A 91 -1.74 8.22 28.89
CA ALA A 91 -2.17 9.45 28.24
C ALA A 91 -1.19 9.91 27.14
N GLU A 92 0.11 9.83 27.42
CA GLU A 92 1.16 10.17 26.44
C GLU A 92 1.24 9.17 25.29
N MET A 93 0.99 7.88 25.56
CA MET A 93 0.93 6.84 24.54
C MET A 93 -0.26 7.04 23.59
N VAL A 94 -1.41 7.52 24.08
CA VAL A 94 -2.55 7.87 23.22
C VAL A 94 -2.19 9.04 22.29
N GLU A 95 -1.51 10.08 22.80
CA GLU A 95 -0.99 11.19 21.98
C GLU A 95 -0.06 10.66 20.87
N LEU A 96 0.91 9.80 21.22
CA LEU A 96 1.84 9.20 20.27
C LEU A 96 1.13 8.29 19.24
N ALA A 97 0.13 7.51 19.66
CA ALA A 97 -0.62 6.63 18.78
C ALA A 97 -1.40 7.38 17.68
N HIS A 98 -1.95 8.55 18.02
CA HIS A 98 -2.60 9.44 17.04
C HIS A 98 -1.59 10.05 16.07
N LEU A 99 -0.49 10.60 16.58
CA LEU A 99 0.54 11.24 15.74
C LEU A 99 1.21 10.25 14.78
N THR A 100 1.55 9.05 15.26
CA THR A 100 2.11 7.98 14.43
C THR A 100 1.11 7.43 13.42
N GLY A 101 -0.18 7.37 13.76
CA GLY A 101 -1.24 6.98 12.83
C GLY A 101 -1.48 7.98 11.71
N ASP A 102 -1.51 9.28 12.03
CA ASP A 102 -1.56 10.33 11.02
C ASP A 102 -0.33 10.27 10.11
N ARG A 103 0.88 10.17 10.70
CA ARG A 103 2.12 10.10 9.92
C ARG A 103 2.17 8.87 9.02
N GLN A 104 1.67 7.71 9.47
CA GLN A 104 1.58 6.51 8.64
C GLN A 104 0.79 6.78 7.34
N ASN A 105 -0.31 7.50 7.41
CA ASN A 105 -1.13 7.82 6.24
C ASN A 105 -0.46 8.82 5.29
N ASP A 106 0.41 9.69 5.82
CA ASP A 106 1.14 10.68 5.03
C ASP A 106 2.34 10.08 4.28
N LEU A 107 2.94 8.99 4.80
CA LEU A 107 4.11 8.33 4.22
C LEU A 107 3.83 7.74 2.82
N LYS A 108 4.66 8.14 1.85
CA LYS A 108 4.56 7.70 0.44
C LYS A 108 5.27 6.39 0.18
N ASP A 109 6.48 6.24 0.69
CA ASP A 109 7.25 5.01 0.64
C ASP A 109 6.51 3.88 1.36
N GLU A 110 6.31 2.79 0.64
CA GLU A 110 5.54 1.64 1.08
C GLU A 110 6.21 0.89 2.22
N ARG A 111 7.51 0.67 2.13
CA ARG A 111 8.30 0.00 3.15
C ARG A 111 8.22 0.73 4.48
N ARG A 112 8.35 2.06 4.46
CA ARG A 112 8.20 2.90 5.67
C ARG A 112 6.83 2.82 6.30
N ARG A 113 5.79 2.83 5.46
CA ARG A 113 4.42 2.77 5.92
C ARG A 113 4.16 1.45 6.65
N ALA A 114 4.67 0.35 6.11
CA ALA A 114 4.63 -0.96 6.74
C ALA A 114 5.46 -1.00 8.04
N GLN A 115 6.66 -0.39 8.06
CA GLN A 115 7.49 -0.30 9.26
C GLN A 115 6.81 0.51 10.38
N MET A 116 6.17 1.63 10.05
CA MET A 116 5.38 2.42 11.00
C MET A 116 4.21 1.61 11.54
N ALA A 117 3.49 0.86 10.69
CA ALA A 117 2.40 0.00 11.11
C ALA A 117 2.88 -1.08 12.10
N ALA A 118 3.99 -1.74 11.80
CA ALA A 118 4.59 -2.75 12.66
C ALA A 118 5.03 -2.17 14.02
N ALA A 119 5.68 -0.99 14.03
CA ALA A 119 6.08 -0.32 15.26
C ALA A 119 4.86 0.00 16.16
N ARG A 120 3.79 0.53 15.56
CA ARG A 120 2.53 0.84 16.26
C ARG A 120 1.91 -0.41 16.86
N GLN A 121 1.88 -1.52 16.13
CA GLN A 121 1.35 -2.79 16.60
C GLN A 121 2.13 -3.32 17.82
N VAL A 122 3.47 -3.24 17.80
CA VAL A 122 4.31 -3.64 18.95
C VAL A 122 4.01 -2.78 20.17
N LEU A 123 3.87 -1.45 20.01
CA LEU A 123 3.53 -0.55 21.12
C LEU A 123 2.14 -0.83 21.71
N GLU A 124 1.14 -1.05 20.86
CA GLU A 124 -0.22 -1.37 21.29
C GLU A 124 -0.25 -2.65 22.13
N ARG A 125 0.34 -3.74 21.62
CA ARG A 125 0.37 -5.04 22.32
C ARG A 125 1.23 -5.01 23.57
N SER A 126 2.40 -4.38 23.52
CA SER A 126 3.27 -4.24 24.70
C SER A 126 2.58 -3.45 25.82
N THR A 127 1.80 -2.43 25.48
CA THR A 127 1.05 -1.63 26.47
C THR A 127 0.03 -2.49 27.24
N MET A 128 -0.63 -3.44 26.56
CA MET A 128 -1.56 -4.36 27.20
C MET A 128 -0.87 -5.29 28.21
N MET A 129 0.41 -5.60 28.00
CA MET A 129 1.18 -6.52 28.85
C MET A 129 1.94 -5.81 29.98
N LEU A 130 2.25 -4.53 29.79
CA LEU A 130 3.16 -3.76 30.63
C LEU A 130 2.75 -3.73 32.11
N LEU A 131 1.46 -3.55 32.40
CA LEU A 131 0.94 -3.55 33.77
C LEU A 131 1.14 -4.91 34.43
N THR A 132 0.71 -5.98 33.78
CA THR A 132 0.73 -7.33 34.37
C THR A 132 2.14 -7.84 34.59
N ALA A 133 3.04 -7.66 33.61
CA ALA A 133 4.45 -8.05 33.73
C ALA A 133 5.16 -7.27 34.85
N SER A 134 4.91 -5.95 34.95
CA SER A 134 5.49 -5.13 36.02
C SER A 134 4.93 -5.48 37.40
N LYS A 135 3.61 -5.76 37.49
CA LYS A 135 2.94 -6.21 38.72
C LYS A 135 3.52 -7.53 39.22
N ALA A 136 3.78 -8.48 38.31
CA ALA A 136 4.40 -9.77 38.65
C ALA A 136 5.83 -9.58 39.19
N SER A 137 6.65 -8.76 38.51
CA SER A 137 8.01 -8.45 38.94
C SER A 137 8.07 -7.74 40.30
N LEU A 138 7.16 -6.79 40.56
CA LEU A 138 7.06 -6.11 41.86
C LEU A 138 6.56 -7.03 42.98
N ARG A 139 5.68 -7.99 42.66
CA ARG A 139 5.16 -8.95 43.65
C ARG A 139 6.22 -9.97 44.07
N HIS A 140 7.06 -10.38 43.12
CA HIS A 140 8.08 -11.43 43.26
C HIS A 140 9.46 -10.90 42.83
N PRO A 141 10.09 -10.02 43.62
CA PRO A 141 11.32 -9.31 43.23
C PRO A 141 12.53 -10.22 42.99
N GLU A 142 12.59 -11.37 43.67
CA GLU A 142 13.64 -12.38 43.53
C GLU A 142 13.43 -13.33 42.32
N CYS A 143 12.28 -13.24 41.64
CA CYS A 143 11.99 -14.08 40.50
C CYS A 143 12.63 -13.53 39.22
N GLY A 144 13.72 -14.15 38.79
CA GLY A 144 14.38 -13.81 37.52
C GLY A 144 13.43 -13.86 36.33
N SER A 145 12.55 -14.87 36.27
CA SER A 145 11.58 -15.04 35.17
C SER A 145 10.55 -13.90 35.09
N ALA A 146 10.01 -13.45 36.23
CA ALA A 146 9.08 -12.32 36.26
C ALA A 146 9.75 -11.02 35.78
N ARG A 147 11.03 -10.83 36.14
CA ARG A 147 11.83 -9.70 35.69
C ARG A 147 12.12 -9.77 34.20
N GLU A 148 12.51 -10.92 33.67
CA GLU A 148 12.78 -11.12 32.24
C GLU A 148 11.54 -10.84 31.38
N ASN A 149 10.36 -11.31 31.80
CA ASN A 149 9.10 -10.98 31.14
C ASN A 149 8.86 -9.47 31.06
N ARG A 150 9.03 -8.77 32.20
CA ARG A 150 8.90 -7.31 32.26
C ARG A 150 9.91 -6.64 31.34
N ASP A 151 11.18 -6.95 31.49
CA ASP A 151 12.27 -6.30 30.77
C ASP A 151 12.16 -6.52 29.25
N THR A 152 11.62 -7.67 28.82
CA THR A 152 11.29 -7.94 27.41
C THR A 152 10.26 -6.94 26.87
N VAL A 153 9.18 -6.69 27.62
CA VAL A 153 8.14 -5.71 27.22
C VAL A 153 8.74 -4.30 27.10
N PHE A 154 9.50 -3.86 28.10
CA PHE A 154 10.18 -2.55 28.06
C PHE A 154 11.14 -2.43 26.88
N CYS A 155 11.96 -3.45 26.64
CA CYS A 155 12.90 -3.50 25.54
C CYS A 155 12.20 -3.41 24.17
N GLN A 156 11.11 -4.14 23.96
CA GLN A 156 10.37 -4.07 22.69
C GLN A 156 9.68 -2.71 22.49
N MET A 157 9.16 -2.08 23.55
CA MET A 157 8.61 -0.73 23.44
C MET A 157 9.66 0.29 23.01
N ARG A 158 10.87 0.23 23.59
CA ARG A 158 12.00 1.08 23.18
C ARG A 158 12.37 0.86 21.72
N ARG A 159 12.53 -0.40 21.30
CA ARG A 159 12.83 -0.75 19.89
C ARG A 159 11.76 -0.25 18.93
N ALA A 160 10.47 -0.35 19.29
CA ALA A 160 9.40 0.17 18.46
C ALA A 160 9.42 1.71 18.37
N MET A 161 9.74 2.41 19.47
CA MET A 161 9.93 3.85 19.45
C MET A 161 11.15 4.27 18.62
N ASP A 162 12.23 3.50 18.63
CA ASP A 162 13.42 3.76 17.80
C ASP A 162 13.13 3.51 16.32
N LEU A 163 12.34 2.50 15.99
CA LEU A 163 11.84 2.30 14.64
C LEU A 163 10.96 3.46 14.17
N ILE A 164 10.09 4.00 15.02
CA ILE A 164 9.31 5.21 14.72
C ILE A 164 10.24 6.38 14.42
N HIS A 165 11.30 6.57 15.22
CA HIS A 165 12.29 7.62 15.00
C HIS A 165 12.95 7.45 13.62
N TYR A 166 13.45 6.24 13.31
CA TYR A 166 14.10 5.92 12.04
C TYR A 166 13.20 6.18 10.83
N VAL A 167 11.93 5.74 10.88
CA VAL A 167 10.96 5.93 9.79
C VAL A 167 10.69 7.41 9.53
N VAL A 168 10.66 8.22 10.58
CA VAL A 168 10.30 9.65 10.51
C VAL A 168 11.49 10.55 10.16
N LYS A 169 12.70 10.24 10.65
CA LYS A 169 13.91 11.05 10.47
C LYS A 169 14.80 10.58 9.34
N ASP A 170 15.30 9.36 9.47
CA ASP A 170 16.51 8.96 8.74
C ASP A 170 16.18 8.47 7.35
N GLY A 171 15.09 7.72 7.18
CA GLY A 171 14.92 7.17 5.86
C GLY A 171 14.59 8.23 4.78
N VAL A 172 14.16 9.46 5.09
CA VAL A 172 13.82 10.45 4.03
C VAL A 172 15.06 10.86 3.21
N LEU A 173 16.27 10.59 3.72
CA LEU A 173 17.54 11.06 3.15
C LEU A 173 18.35 9.99 2.38
N ASN A 174 17.96 8.71 2.42
CA ASN A 174 18.81 7.62 1.90
C ASN A 174 18.58 7.21 0.43
N SER A 175 18.09 8.10 -0.44
CA SER A 175 18.01 7.81 -1.89
C SER A 175 19.15 8.40 -2.72
N ALA A 176 20.08 9.17 -2.13
CA ALA A 176 21.11 9.88 -2.89
C ALA A 176 22.57 9.51 -2.55
N ASP A 177 22.89 9.05 -1.34
CA ASP A 177 24.28 8.77 -0.96
C ASP A 177 24.41 7.41 -0.24
N SER A 178 24.37 6.33 -1.02
CA SER A 178 24.75 4.98 -0.56
C SER A 178 26.26 4.77 -0.69
N SER A 179 27.05 5.71 -0.20
CA SER A 179 28.47 5.48 0.02
C SER A 179 28.90 6.26 1.25
N VAL A 180 29.26 5.52 2.30
CA VAL A 180 29.98 5.95 3.51
C VAL A 180 29.09 6.24 4.74
N GLN A 181 29.26 5.33 5.73
CA GLN A 181 29.02 5.44 7.19
C GLN A 181 27.65 5.07 7.79
N SER A 182 27.63 3.91 8.45
CA SER A 182 27.20 3.80 9.86
C SER A 182 27.77 2.54 10.51
N VAL A 183 28.99 2.66 11.02
CA VAL A 183 29.60 1.73 11.97
C VAL A 183 29.03 2.07 13.36
N HIS A 184 27.94 1.42 13.76
CA HIS A 184 27.60 1.24 15.17
C HIS A 184 26.92 -0.12 15.37
N LYS A 185 27.74 -1.07 15.85
CA LYS A 185 27.33 -2.35 16.44
C LYS A 185 26.50 -2.10 17.70
N ASP A 186 25.27 -2.59 17.75
CA ASP A 186 24.94 -3.85 18.43
C ASP A 186 23.42 -4.16 18.35
N GLY A 187 23.11 -5.39 17.92
CA GLY A 187 21.82 -6.06 18.14
C GLY A 187 20.70 -5.75 17.14
N LEU A 188 20.56 -6.64 16.12
CA LEU A 188 19.46 -6.78 15.14
C LEU A 188 19.62 -6.05 13.78
N CYS A 189 20.67 -6.34 13.01
CA CYS A 189 20.54 -6.30 11.55
C CYS A 189 21.64 -7.11 10.85
N GLU A 190 21.47 -8.42 10.72
CA GLU A 190 22.14 -9.20 9.64
C GLU A 190 21.33 -9.15 8.32
N SER A 191 20.43 -8.16 8.18
CA SER A 191 19.41 -8.09 7.13
C SER A 191 19.72 -7.05 6.05
N ASP A 192 20.99 -6.66 5.87
CA ASP A 192 21.40 -5.70 4.84
C ASP A 192 21.72 -6.32 3.48
N LYS A 193 21.86 -7.65 3.39
CA LYS A 193 21.78 -8.31 2.08
C LYS A 193 20.29 -8.52 1.76
N GLY A 194 19.81 -8.10 0.59
CA GLY A 194 18.39 -8.17 0.20
C GLY A 194 17.79 -9.59 0.27
N THR A 195 16.47 -9.69 0.14
CA THR A 195 15.77 -10.99 0.04
C THR A 195 16.17 -11.74 -1.22
N ALA A 196 15.96 -13.06 -1.28
CA ALA A 196 16.17 -13.85 -2.51
C ALA A 196 15.44 -13.21 -3.71
N TYR A 197 14.18 -12.81 -3.53
CA TYR A 197 13.42 -12.09 -4.54
C TYR A 197 14.10 -10.78 -4.97
N ALA A 198 14.53 -9.94 -4.03
CA ALA A 198 15.19 -8.66 -4.34
C ALA A 198 16.53 -8.86 -5.07
N CYS A 199 17.34 -9.83 -4.66
CA CYS A 199 18.59 -10.20 -5.33
C CYS A 199 18.34 -10.66 -6.77
N ILE A 200 17.31 -11.49 -7.00
CA ILE A 200 16.93 -11.95 -8.35
C ILE A 200 16.44 -10.80 -9.21
N GLN A 201 15.61 -9.88 -8.67
CA GLN A 201 15.17 -8.70 -9.42
C GLN A 201 16.34 -7.78 -9.77
N HIS A 202 17.31 -7.61 -8.86
CA HIS A 202 18.51 -6.83 -9.11
C HIS A 202 19.37 -7.44 -10.22
N LEU A 203 19.62 -8.75 -10.18
CA LEU A 203 20.34 -9.47 -11.25
C LEU A 203 19.63 -9.28 -12.60
N ARG A 204 18.30 -9.42 -12.64
CA ARG A 204 17.50 -9.21 -13.87
C ARG A 204 17.57 -7.79 -14.38
N TYR A 205 17.50 -6.80 -13.48
CA TYR A 205 17.68 -5.39 -13.83
C TYR A 205 19.05 -5.16 -14.47
N LEU A 206 20.12 -5.72 -13.91
CA LEU A 206 21.47 -5.60 -14.46
C LEU A 206 21.56 -6.25 -15.85
N LEU A 207 21.00 -7.45 -16.03
CA LEU A 207 20.94 -8.13 -17.32
C LEU A 207 20.19 -7.30 -18.38
N GLU A 208 19.06 -6.69 -18.02
CA GLU A 208 18.27 -5.86 -18.96
C GLU A 208 18.99 -4.55 -19.32
N HIS A 209 19.75 -3.95 -18.40
CA HIS A 209 20.46 -2.69 -18.63
C HIS A 209 21.86 -2.85 -19.23
N SER A 210 22.49 -4.01 -19.07
CA SER A 210 23.77 -4.32 -19.74
C SER A 210 23.62 -4.33 -21.27
N LYS A 211 22.39 -4.48 -21.78
CA LYS A 211 22.02 -4.32 -23.20
C LYS A 211 22.20 -2.89 -23.73
N ILE A 212 22.02 -1.87 -22.88
CA ILE A 212 21.97 -0.47 -23.32
C ILE A 212 23.34 0.22 -23.16
N SER A 213 24.07 -0.13 -22.10
CA SER A 213 25.28 0.59 -21.72
C SER A 213 26.58 -0.05 -22.19
N MET A 214 26.58 -1.36 -22.52
CA MET A 214 27.79 -2.14 -22.88
C MET A 214 29.02 -1.80 -22.01
N ASP A 215 28.79 -1.62 -20.70
CA ASP A 215 29.81 -1.16 -19.76
C ASP A 215 30.74 -2.33 -19.38
N PRO A 216 32.09 -2.18 -19.49
CA PRO A 216 33.06 -3.16 -18.99
C PRO A 216 32.81 -3.63 -17.55
N SER A 217 32.20 -2.80 -16.70
CA SER A 217 31.87 -3.16 -15.32
C SER A 217 30.89 -4.35 -15.18
N CYS A 218 30.19 -4.72 -16.26
CA CYS A 218 29.27 -5.87 -16.30
C CYS A 218 29.99 -7.19 -15.97
N GLN A 219 31.28 -7.32 -16.29
CA GLN A 219 32.07 -8.53 -16.01
C GLN A 219 32.30 -8.78 -14.52
N GLU A 220 32.22 -7.75 -13.67
CA GLU A 220 32.36 -7.88 -12.21
C GLU A 220 31.01 -7.82 -11.50
N THR A 221 30.10 -6.97 -11.97
CA THR A 221 28.80 -6.73 -11.32
C THR A 221 27.83 -7.90 -11.47
N LEU A 222 27.76 -8.55 -12.64
CA LEU A 222 26.86 -9.68 -12.87
C LEU A 222 27.23 -10.93 -12.03
N PRO A 223 28.50 -11.37 -11.97
CA PRO A 223 28.90 -12.44 -11.06
C PRO A 223 28.60 -12.13 -9.60
N THR A 224 28.87 -10.90 -9.16
CA THR A 224 28.61 -10.48 -7.78
C THR A 224 27.11 -10.54 -7.46
N ALA A 225 26.25 -10.10 -8.39
CA ALA A 225 24.80 -10.20 -8.24
C ALA A 225 24.32 -11.66 -8.23
N LEU A 226 24.91 -12.54 -9.04
CA LEU A 226 24.62 -13.97 -9.00
C LEU A 226 25.04 -14.60 -7.66
N GLU A 227 26.23 -14.29 -7.16
CA GLU A 227 26.72 -14.79 -5.86
C GLU A 227 25.74 -14.43 -4.74
N ALA A 228 25.22 -13.19 -4.75
CA ALA A 228 24.21 -12.75 -3.79
C ALA A 228 22.87 -13.52 -3.93
N VAL A 229 22.46 -13.88 -5.15
CA VAL A 229 21.31 -14.76 -5.38
C VAL A 229 21.58 -16.14 -4.80
N LEU A 230 22.73 -16.75 -5.11
CA LEU A 230 23.10 -18.09 -4.67
C LEU A 230 23.21 -18.16 -3.15
N GLU A 231 23.82 -17.17 -2.49
CA GLU A 231 23.85 -17.08 -1.03
C GLU A 231 22.44 -17.10 -0.44
N ARG A 232 21.48 -16.38 -1.06
CA ARG A 232 20.08 -16.37 -0.61
C ARG A 232 19.30 -17.64 -0.90
N THR A 233 19.74 -18.48 -1.85
CA THR A 233 19.14 -19.80 -2.05
C THR A 233 19.49 -20.79 -0.93
N GLN A 234 20.60 -20.57 -0.21
CA GLN A 234 21.04 -21.45 0.89
C GLN A 234 20.02 -21.50 2.03
N ASP A 235 19.31 -20.40 2.27
CA ASP A 235 18.21 -20.35 3.24
C ASP A 235 17.17 -21.45 2.99
N PHE A 236 16.97 -21.86 1.73
CA PHE A 236 16.04 -22.91 1.34
C PHE A 236 16.68 -24.29 1.37
N THR A 237 17.89 -24.44 0.83
CA THR A 237 18.56 -25.74 0.74
C THR A 237 18.98 -26.29 2.10
N ASP A 238 19.34 -25.40 3.03
CA ASP A 238 19.82 -25.78 4.37
C ASP A 238 18.65 -25.98 5.35
N SER A 239 17.44 -25.56 4.96
CA SER A 239 16.25 -25.75 5.77
C SER A 239 15.93 -27.23 5.95
N ALA A 240 15.78 -27.66 7.20
CA ALA A 240 15.44 -29.05 7.55
C ALA A 240 14.06 -29.48 7.02
N TYR A 241 13.20 -28.52 6.70
CA TYR A 241 11.81 -28.74 6.28
C TYR A 241 11.63 -28.67 4.75
N THR A 242 12.66 -28.32 3.99
CA THR A 242 12.59 -28.36 2.52
C THR A 242 12.69 -29.80 2.03
N SER A 243 11.75 -30.22 1.18
CA SER A 243 11.71 -31.58 0.62
C SER A 243 12.94 -31.87 -0.27
N HIS A 244 13.29 -33.15 -0.43
CA HIS A 244 14.40 -33.53 -1.32
C HIS A 244 14.15 -33.04 -2.76
N GLU A 245 12.94 -33.21 -3.27
CA GLU A 245 12.54 -32.78 -4.61
C GLU A 245 12.71 -31.27 -4.81
N HIS A 246 12.27 -30.45 -3.86
CA HIS A 246 12.43 -29.00 -3.95
C HIS A 246 13.90 -28.58 -3.83
N ARG A 247 14.67 -29.21 -2.93
CA ARG A 247 16.10 -28.93 -2.76
C ARG A 247 16.90 -29.24 -4.03
N GLU A 248 16.66 -30.41 -4.62
CA GLU A 248 17.28 -30.83 -5.87
C GLU A 248 16.93 -29.85 -7.01
N ALA A 249 15.65 -29.50 -7.16
CA ALA A 249 15.22 -28.55 -8.19
C ALA A 249 15.85 -27.14 -8.03
N ILE A 250 15.99 -26.65 -6.80
CA ILE A 250 16.67 -25.37 -6.52
C ILE A 250 18.14 -25.43 -6.90
N LEU A 251 18.84 -26.50 -6.53
CA LEU A 251 20.26 -26.70 -6.85
C LEU A 251 20.49 -26.79 -8.36
N GLU A 252 19.68 -27.59 -9.07
CA GLU A 252 19.74 -27.70 -10.53
C GLU A 252 19.50 -26.37 -11.23
N CYS A 253 18.51 -25.59 -10.79
CA CYS A 253 18.23 -24.27 -11.36
C CYS A 253 19.35 -23.27 -11.06
N SER A 254 19.99 -23.37 -9.89
CA SER A 254 21.11 -22.52 -9.49
C SER A 254 22.35 -22.79 -10.35
N GLU A 255 22.70 -24.06 -10.56
CA GLU A 255 23.81 -24.46 -11.44
C GLU A 255 23.54 -24.12 -12.91
N ARG A 256 22.28 -24.27 -13.36
CA ARG A 256 21.86 -23.82 -14.69
C ARG A 256 22.07 -22.31 -14.85
N LEU A 257 21.53 -21.50 -13.94
CA LEU A 257 21.66 -20.04 -14.01
C LEU A 257 23.13 -19.60 -14.04
N LYS A 258 23.98 -20.24 -13.23
CA LYS A 258 25.42 -20.02 -13.23
C LYS A 258 26.06 -20.33 -14.58
N SER A 259 25.76 -21.50 -15.14
CA SER A 259 26.28 -21.92 -16.44
C SER A 259 25.83 -21.01 -17.59
N GLU A 260 24.58 -20.53 -17.56
CA GLU A 260 24.06 -19.58 -18.55
C GLU A 260 24.74 -18.21 -18.43
N LEU A 261 25.00 -17.75 -17.19
CA LEU A 261 25.72 -16.49 -16.98
C LEU A 261 27.18 -16.57 -17.42
N ASP A 262 27.86 -17.67 -17.15
CA ASP A 262 29.24 -17.89 -17.61
C ASP A 262 29.33 -17.87 -19.15
N GLN A 263 28.36 -18.49 -19.83
CA GLN A 263 28.24 -18.42 -21.29
C GLN A 263 28.04 -16.98 -21.77
N LEU A 264 27.13 -16.23 -21.13
CA LEU A 264 26.86 -14.83 -21.45
C LEU A 264 28.13 -13.98 -21.30
N LEU A 265 28.86 -14.13 -20.19
CA LEU A 265 30.10 -13.40 -19.92
C LEU A 265 31.20 -13.75 -20.92
N GLY A 266 31.31 -15.02 -21.33
CA GLY A 266 32.21 -15.45 -22.39
C GLY A 266 31.89 -14.78 -23.74
N LEU A 267 30.61 -14.66 -24.09
CA LEU A 267 30.17 -13.92 -25.29
C LEU A 267 30.49 -12.43 -25.18
N TYR A 268 30.22 -11.81 -24.03
CA TYR A 268 30.60 -10.41 -23.77
C TYR A 268 32.10 -10.18 -23.98
N ALA A 269 32.96 -11.04 -23.42
CA ALA A 269 34.41 -10.91 -23.57
C ALA A 269 34.89 -11.02 -25.02
N ASN A 270 34.22 -11.82 -25.85
CA ASN A 270 34.58 -12.01 -27.26
C ASN A 270 34.09 -10.88 -28.17
N ILE A 271 33.00 -10.19 -27.81
CA ILE A 271 32.37 -9.14 -28.62
C ILE A 271 32.92 -7.74 -28.26
N MET A 272 33.42 -7.56 -27.03
CA MET A 272 34.06 -6.33 -26.56
C MET A 272 35.33 -6.02 -27.37
N GLY A 273 35.19 -5.19 -28.41
CA GLY A 273 36.28 -4.80 -29.32
C GLY A 273 35.87 -4.59 -30.79
N TYR A 274 34.65 -4.95 -31.19
CA TYR A 274 34.13 -4.77 -32.55
C TYR A 274 33.09 -3.64 -32.60
N GLU A 275 33.04 -2.84 -33.68
CA GLU A 275 32.20 -1.62 -33.75
C GLU A 275 30.68 -1.86 -33.89
N ASP A 276 30.23 -3.12 -34.07
CA ASP A 276 28.84 -3.46 -34.43
C ASP A 276 28.11 -4.30 -33.34
N VAL A 277 28.43 -4.05 -32.07
CA VAL A 277 27.93 -4.83 -30.91
C VAL A 277 26.41 -4.72 -30.69
N ASN A 278 25.82 -3.60 -31.08
CA ASN A 278 24.42 -3.28 -30.77
C ASN A 278 23.38 -4.16 -31.50
N ASN A 279 23.81 -5.05 -32.41
CA ASN A 279 22.94 -5.94 -33.19
C ASN A 279 23.40 -7.41 -33.17
N CYS A 280 23.89 -7.93 -32.03
CA CYS A 280 24.22 -9.35 -31.90
C CYS A 280 23.00 -10.17 -31.40
N PRO A 281 22.28 -10.92 -32.25
CA PRO A 281 21.12 -11.71 -31.82
C PRO A 281 21.49 -12.87 -30.89
N GLU A 282 22.73 -13.36 -30.96
CA GLU A 282 23.24 -14.43 -30.10
C GLU A 282 23.40 -13.96 -28.65
N LEU A 283 23.88 -12.73 -28.45
CA LEU A 283 23.99 -12.09 -27.14
C LEU A 283 22.60 -11.85 -26.54
N ASP A 284 21.67 -11.33 -27.35
CA ASP A 284 20.28 -11.11 -26.95
C ASP A 284 19.59 -12.43 -26.53
N ASN A 285 19.82 -13.50 -27.27
CA ASN A 285 19.29 -14.82 -26.93
C ASN A 285 19.89 -15.35 -25.62
N SER A 286 21.21 -15.28 -25.43
CA SER A 286 21.88 -15.74 -24.21
C SER A 286 21.42 -14.95 -22.97
N MET A 287 21.26 -13.63 -23.10
CA MET A 287 20.71 -12.78 -22.05
C MET A 287 19.27 -13.17 -21.71
N GLN A 288 18.43 -13.41 -22.72
CA GLN A 288 17.05 -13.85 -22.50
C GLN A 288 16.97 -15.22 -21.81
N VAL A 289 17.91 -16.13 -22.11
CA VAL A 289 18.05 -17.43 -21.43
C VAL A 289 18.46 -17.24 -19.96
N CYS A 290 19.40 -16.36 -19.65
CA CYS A 290 19.75 -16.00 -18.26
C CYS A 290 18.55 -15.45 -17.50
N ILE A 291 17.81 -14.51 -18.10
CA ILE A 291 16.61 -13.92 -17.50
C ILE A 291 15.55 -14.99 -17.24
N ASN A 292 15.32 -15.91 -18.19
CA ASN A 292 14.37 -17.01 -18.01
C ASN A 292 14.81 -17.97 -16.90
N SER A 293 16.09 -18.35 -16.86
CA SER A 293 16.66 -19.20 -15.82
C SER A 293 16.52 -18.58 -14.43
N SER A 294 16.72 -17.25 -14.30
CA SER A 294 16.52 -16.54 -13.04
C SER A 294 15.04 -16.52 -12.58
N ARG A 295 14.08 -16.43 -13.52
CA ARG A 295 12.65 -16.54 -13.21
C ARG A 295 12.28 -17.95 -12.77
N ASP A 296 12.86 -18.96 -13.39
CA ASP A 296 12.61 -20.35 -13.04
C ASP A 296 13.14 -20.65 -11.64
N LEU A 297 14.36 -20.20 -11.30
CA LEU A 297 14.88 -20.26 -9.94
C LEU A 297 13.94 -19.57 -8.95
N SER A 298 13.50 -18.33 -9.23
CA SER A 298 12.53 -17.63 -8.39
C SER A 298 11.24 -18.42 -8.19
N ARG A 299 10.73 -19.11 -9.22
CA ARG A 299 9.53 -19.93 -9.13
C ARG A 299 9.75 -21.15 -8.24
N HIS A 300 10.90 -21.82 -8.34
CA HIS A 300 11.23 -22.95 -7.48
C HIS A 300 11.37 -22.55 -6.01
N LEU A 301 11.98 -21.39 -5.72
CA LEU A 301 12.04 -20.84 -4.37
C LEU A 301 10.64 -20.53 -3.82
N SER A 302 9.78 -19.88 -4.61
CA SER A 302 8.38 -19.62 -4.24
C SER A 302 7.62 -20.91 -3.97
N ASN A 303 7.77 -21.93 -4.81
CA ASN A 303 7.10 -23.22 -4.63
C ASN A 303 7.57 -23.94 -3.35
N ALA A 304 8.86 -23.90 -3.04
CA ALA A 304 9.40 -24.47 -1.81
C ALA A 304 8.84 -23.78 -0.56
N ALA A 305 8.80 -22.44 -0.54
CA ALA A 305 8.19 -21.67 0.55
C ALA A 305 6.69 -21.96 0.71
N VAL A 306 5.95 -22.02 -0.40
CA VAL A 306 4.52 -22.36 -0.42
C VAL A 306 4.27 -23.77 0.08
N HIS A 307 5.10 -24.74 -0.31
CA HIS A 307 5.00 -26.12 0.16
C HIS A 307 5.15 -26.18 1.68
N GLN A 308 6.21 -25.56 2.24
CA GLN A 308 6.41 -25.54 3.69
C GLN A 308 5.28 -24.78 4.42
N ALA A 309 4.69 -23.76 3.80
CA ALA A 309 3.55 -23.05 4.37
C ALA A 309 2.28 -23.92 4.51
N GLN A 310 2.15 -25.03 3.78
CA GLN A 310 0.99 -25.94 3.91
C GLN A 310 0.95 -26.62 5.28
N ASP A 311 2.11 -26.95 5.84
CA ASP A 311 2.24 -27.60 7.15
C ASP A 311 2.00 -26.64 8.32
N LEU A 312 2.01 -25.33 8.07
CA LEU A 312 1.88 -24.30 9.10
C LEU A 312 0.60 -24.46 9.94
N SER A 313 -0.52 -24.85 9.32
CA SER A 313 -1.78 -25.04 10.04
C SER A 313 -1.69 -26.14 11.11
N THR A 314 -0.93 -27.19 10.85
CA THR A 314 -0.69 -28.30 11.79
C THR A 314 0.25 -27.86 12.90
N VAL A 315 1.36 -27.20 12.54
CA VAL A 315 2.38 -26.75 13.48
C VAL A 315 1.84 -25.68 14.45
N THR A 316 1.08 -24.71 13.93
CA THR A 316 0.45 -23.67 14.76
C THR A 316 -0.59 -24.24 15.71
N LYS A 317 -1.39 -25.21 15.25
CA LYS A 317 -2.34 -25.92 16.12
C LYS A 317 -1.60 -26.68 17.23
N GLN A 318 -0.54 -27.40 16.89
CA GLN A 318 0.28 -28.11 17.87
C GLN A 318 0.90 -27.14 18.89
N GLY A 319 1.43 -26.00 18.44
CA GLY A 319 1.97 -24.97 19.33
C GLY A 319 0.91 -24.41 20.31
N LEU A 320 -0.34 -24.23 19.85
CA LEU A 320 -1.43 -23.79 20.73
C LEU A 320 -1.82 -24.85 21.77
N GLU A 321 -1.81 -26.13 21.39
CA GLU A 321 -2.05 -27.25 22.31
C GLU A 321 -0.93 -27.33 23.37
N LEU A 322 0.34 -27.21 22.96
CA LEU A 322 1.50 -27.16 23.86
C LEU A 322 1.44 -25.97 24.82
N MET A 323 1.06 -24.77 24.34
CA MET A 323 0.84 -23.60 25.20
C MET A 323 -0.23 -23.89 26.27
N SER A 324 -1.33 -24.57 25.89
CA SER A 324 -2.38 -24.93 26.84
C SER A 324 -1.90 -25.93 27.90
N ALA A 325 -1.06 -26.90 27.50
CA ALA A 325 -0.42 -27.85 28.42
C ALA A 325 0.55 -27.15 29.38
N ILE A 326 1.39 -26.23 28.88
CA ILE A 326 2.29 -25.40 29.69
C ILE A 326 1.53 -24.66 30.80
N ARG A 327 0.36 -24.09 30.48
CA ARG A 327 -0.48 -23.40 31.50
C ARG A 327 -0.96 -24.33 32.60
N GLN A 328 -1.40 -25.54 32.24
CA GLN A 328 -1.89 -26.53 33.18
C GLN A 328 -0.75 -27.06 34.06
N GLU A 329 0.36 -27.47 33.44
CA GLU A 329 1.54 -28.01 34.12
C GLU A 329 2.19 -27.00 35.06
N ALA A 330 2.22 -25.72 34.65
CA ALA A 330 2.73 -24.65 35.49
C ALA A 330 1.88 -24.44 36.75
N THR A 331 0.55 -24.53 36.62
CA THR A 331 -0.40 -24.42 37.74
C THR A 331 -0.26 -25.61 38.71
N MET A 332 -0.06 -26.81 38.17
CA MET A 332 0.12 -28.04 38.96
C MET A 332 1.52 -28.19 39.54
N SER A 333 2.48 -27.33 39.15
CA SER A 333 3.89 -27.37 39.57
C SER A 333 4.63 -28.66 39.15
N GLU A 334 4.27 -29.23 38.00
CA GLU A 334 4.90 -30.42 37.43
C GLU A 334 6.17 -30.03 36.65
N ILE A 335 7.27 -29.75 37.37
CA ILE A 335 8.49 -29.13 36.81
C ILE A 335 9.11 -29.96 35.66
N ASP A 336 9.22 -31.28 35.82
CA ASP A 336 9.84 -32.14 34.81
C ASP A 336 9.02 -32.22 33.51
N ARG A 337 7.69 -32.28 33.64
CA ARG A 337 6.78 -32.26 32.48
C ARG A 337 6.82 -30.90 31.80
N LEU A 338 6.73 -29.82 32.58
CA LEU A 338 6.82 -28.46 32.08
C LEU A 338 8.11 -28.24 31.28
N HIS A 339 9.24 -28.78 31.74
CA HIS A 339 10.50 -28.70 31.00
C HIS A 339 10.43 -29.42 29.65
N HIS A 340 9.88 -30.65 29.61
CA HIS A 340 9.71 -31.39 28.36
C HIS A 340 8.75 -30.69 27.38
N THR A 341 7.59 -30.24 27.85
CA THR A 341 6.60 -29.51 27.06
C THR A 341 7.15 -28.17 26.57
N SER A 342 7.97 -27.48 27.38
CA SER A 342 8.64 -26.24 26.99
C SER A 342 9.62 -26.44 25.84
N ASN A 343 10.38 -27.54 25.82
CA ASN A 343 11.28 -27.84 24.71
C ASN A 343 10.50 -28.12 23.42
N ALA A 344 9.45 -28.94 23.49
CA ALA A 344 8.58 -29.20 22.33
C ALA A 344 7.89 -27.91 21.82
N PHE A 345 7.54 -27.00 22.72
CA PHE A 345 6.98 -25.69 22.35
C PHE A 345 8.01 -24.79 21.67
N HIS A 346 9.27 -24.83 22.11
CA HIS A 346 10.36 -24.12 21.47
C HIS A 346 10.61 -24.65 20.05
N ASP A 347 10.66 -25.98 19.88
CA ASP A 347 10.80 -26.62 18.56
C ASP A 347 9.65 -26.22 17.61
N SER A 348 8.43 -26.10 18.15
CA SER A 348 7.27 -25.61 17.38
C SER A 348 7.45 -24.14 16.95
N ILE A 349 7.96 -23.27 17.82
CA ILE A 349 8.28 -21.88 17.48
C ILE A 349 9.35 -21.81 16.40
N ASP A 350 10.43 -22.59 16.52
CA ASP A 350 11.54 -22.61 15.55
C ASP A 350 11.07 -23.04 14.17
N HIS A 351 10.19 -24.05 14.10
CA HIS A 351 9.58 -24.45 12.84
C HIS A 351 8.76 -23.31 12.22
N ILE A 352 7.94 -22.60 13.01
CA ILE A 352 7.14 -21.47 12.51
C ILE A 352 8.05 -20.31 12.04
N LEU A 353 9.14 -20.04 12.76
CA LEU A 353 10.13 -19.03 12.38
C LEU A 353 10.79 -19.36 11.04
N GLU A 354 11.09 -20.64 10.80
CA GLU A 354 11.68 -21.09 9.55
C GLU A 354 10.71 -20.88 8.36
N VAL A 355 9.41 -21.16 8.54
CA VAL A 355 8.39 -20.84 7.53
C VAL A 355 8.35 -19.34 7.23
N CYS A 356 8.37 -18.49 8.28
CA CYS A 356 8.37 -17.04 8.12
C CYS A 356 9.62 -16.53 7.38
N LYS A 357 10.78 -17.12 7.66
CA LYS A 357 12.07 -16.79 7.00
C LYS A 357 12.00 -17.05 5.49
N LEU A 358 11.54 -18.23 5.06
CA LEU A 358 11.44 -18.54 3.64
C LEU A 358 10.41 -17.67 2.92
N LEU A 359 9.26 -17.42 3.54
CA LEU A 359 8.22 -16.54 2.99
C LEU A 359 8.72 -15.10 2.82
N ARG A 360 9.48 -14.58 3.78
CA ARG A 360 10.13 -13.27 3.67
C ARG A 360 11.08 -13.21 2.48
N ASN A 361 11.80 -14.29 2.18
CA ASN A 361 12.72 -14.36 1.04
C ASN A 361 12.02 -14.32 -0.32
N VAL A 362 10.77 -14.81 -0.41
CA VAL A 362 9.99 -14.84 -1.67
C VAL A 362 8.94 -13.73 -1.78
N ALA A 363 8.76 -12.94 -0.72
CA ALA A 363 7.77 -11.86 -0.70
C ALA A 363 8.04 -10.79 -1.77
N ILE A 364 7.04 -10.57 -2.63
CA ILE A 364 7.15 -9.78 -3.85
C ILE A 364 6.99 -8.26 -3.65
N THR A 365 6.47 -7.81 -2.50
CA THR A 365 6.32 -6.39 -2.16
C THR A 365 7.08 -6.04 -0.89
N ASP A 366 7.50 -4.78 -0.77
CA ASP A 366 8.11 -4.28 0.46
C ASP A 366 7.17 -4.40 1.68
N THR A 367 5.86 -4.21 1.48
CA THR A 367 4.89 -4.41 2.58
C THR A 367 4.97 -5.84 3.11
N PHE A 368 4.90 -6.84 2.23
CA PHE A 368 4.94 -8.24 2.63
C PHE A 368 6.28 -8.65 3.24
N GLN A 369 7.39 -8.13 2.72
CA GLN A 369 8.71 -8.37 3.31
C GLN A 369 8.80 -7.81 4.73
N VAL A 370 8.30 -6.60 4.95
CA VAL A 370 8.29 -5.96 6.26
C VAL A 370 7.36 -6.72 7.22
N THR A 371 6.13 -7.04 6.82
CA THR A 371 5.19 -7.75 7.71
C THR A 371 5.69 -9.14 8.09
N ALA A 372 6.26 -9.91 7.15
CA ALA A 372 6.89 -11.20 7.44
C ALA A 372 8.08 -11.06 8.38
N LYS A 373 8.94 -10.05 8.18
CA LYS A 373 10.09 -9.77 9.06
C LYS A 373 9.64 -9.48 10.49
N PHE A 374 8.62 -8.63 10.67
CA PHE A 374 8.14 -8.28 12.00
C PHE A 374 7.35 -9.40 12.66
N ALA A 375 6.59 -10.21 11.91
CA ALA A 375 5.98 -11.42 12.45
C ALA A 375 7.04 -12.40 12.98
N GLU A 376 8.12 -12.64 12.22
CA GLU A 376 9.27 -13.46 12.63
C GLU A 376 9.94 -12.91 13.90
N ILE A 377 10.32 -11.62 13.90
CA ILE A 377 10.99 -10.98 15.05
C ILE A 377 10.11 -11.05 16.30
N ASN A 378 8.83 -10.70 16.18
CA ASN A 378 7.92 -10.68 17.31
C ASN A 378 7.69 -12.08 17.87
N LEU A 379 7.54 -13.10 17.01
CA LEU A 379 7.41 -14.49 17.45
C LEU A 379 8.67 -14.97 18.17
N ARG A 380 9.86 -14.67 17.62
CA ARG A 380 11.16 -15.04 18.22
C ARG A 380 11.34 -14.44 19.60
N VAL A 381 10.88 -13.20 19.80
CA VAL A 381 11.01 -12.51 21.09
C VAL A 381 9.95 -12.95 22.09
N TYR A 382 8.66 -12.89 21.72
CA TYR A 382 7.56 -13.09 22.67
C TYR A 382 7.15 -14.55 22.84
N GLY A 383 7.37 -15.42 21.85
CA GLY A 383 7.04 -16.84 21.95
C GLY A 383 7.67 -17.51 23.18
N PRO A 384 8.99 -17.42 23.39
CA PRO A 384 9.66 -17.98 24.56
C PRO A 384 9.18 -17.38 25.90
N GLN A 385 8.62 -16.18 25.90
CA GLN A 385 8.18 -15.51 27.13
C GLN A 385 6.98 -16.21 27.80
N VAL A 386 6.23 -17.05 27.07
CA VAL A 386 5.22 -17.94 27.63
C VAL A 386 5.87 -18.93 28.61
N ILE A 387 6.98 -19.55 28.21
CA ILE A 387 7.74 -20.48 29.06
C ILE A 387 8.31 -19.74 30.27
N THR A 388 8.87 -18.54 30.06
CA THR A 388 9.39 -17.70 31.15
C THR A 388 8.29 -17.36 32.16
N ALA A 389 7.09 -16.99 31.70
CA ALA A 389 5.95 -16.72 32.58
C ALA A 389 5.47 -18.00 33.31
N ALA A 390 5.49 -19.15 32.63
CA ALA A 390 5.13 -20.44 33.21
C ALA A 390 6.10 -20.84 34.34
N LYS A 391 7.41 -20.64 34.16
CA LYS A 391 8.43 -20.85 35.20
C LYS A 391 8.17 -19.97 36.43
N CYS A 392 7.75 -18.72 36.24
CA CYS A 392 7.33 -17.85 37.35
C CYS A 392 6.13 -18.44 38.10
N LEU A 393 5.12 -18.94 37.39
CA LEU A 393 3.94 -19.53 38.03
C LEU A 393 4.30 -20.82 38.79
N SER A 394 5.16 -21.69 38.23
CA SER A 394 5.61 -22.90 38.94
C SER A 394 6.41 -22.61 40.21
N ALA A 395 7.15 -21.50 40.24
CA ALA A 395 7.83 -21.06 41.46
C ALA A 395 6.85 -20.49 42.51
N TYR A 396 5.71 -19.95 42.08
CA TYR A 396 4.68 -19.36 42.94
C TYR A 396 3.25 -19.81 42.58
N PRO A 397 2.89 -21.08 42.79
CA PRO A 397 1.67 -21.69 42.22
C PRO A 397 0.37 -21.08 42.75
N SER A 398 0.39 -20.54 43.97
CA SER A 398 -0.76 -19.86 44.60
C SER A 398 -0.90 -18.39 44.20
N SER A 399 0.05 -17.85 43.43
CA SER A 399 0.06 -16.44 43.05
C SER A 399 -0.85 -16.17 41.87
N LYS A 400 -2.03 -15.61 42.13
CA LYS A 400 -2.95 -15.10 41.09
C LYS A 400 -2.27 -14.12 40.12
N ILE A 401 -1.32 -13.33 40.61
CA ILE A 401 -0.56 -12.37 39.78
C ILE A 401 0.36 -13.09 38.79
N ALA A 402 0.93 -14.23 39.19
CA ALA A 402 1.79 -15.02 38.29
C ALA A 402 0.93 -15.75 37.24
N GLN A 403 -0.27 -16.19 37.64
CA GLN A 403 -1.25 -16.77 36.74
C GLN A 403 -1.75 -15.74 35.71
N GLU A 404 -2.16 -14.55 36.14
CA GLU A 404 -2.54 -13.42 35.27
C GLU A 404 -1.40 -13.09 34.27
N ASN A 405 -0.14 -13.12 34.73
CA ASN A 405 1.01 -12.85 33.86
C ASN A 405 1.17 -13.92 32.78
N LEU A 406 1.09 -15.21 33.13
CA LEU A 406 1.12 -16.29 32.16
C LEU A 406 -0.03 -16.20 31.15
N GLU A 407 -1.23 -15.84 31.59
CA GLU A 407 -2.39 -15.66 30.70
C GLU A 407 -2.14 -14.56 29.66
N VAL A 408 -1.61 -13.43 30.07
CA VAL A 408 -1.33 -12.31 29.16
C VAL A 408 -0.26 -12.67 28.11
N PHE A 409 0.78 -13.42 28.48
CA PHE A 409 1.78 -13.90 27.51
C PHE A 409 1.22 -15.02 26.60
N ALA A 410 0.33 -15.86 27.10
CA ALA A 410 -0.38 -16.87 26.30
C ALA A 410 -1.32 -16.23 25.27
N ASP A 411 -2.02 -15.16 25.63
CA ASP A 411 -2.84 -14.38 24.71
C ASP A 411 -1.96 -13.70 23.65
N MET A 412 -0.83 -13.11 24.04
CA MET A 412 0.14 -12.54 23.10
C MET A 412 0.64 -13.60 22.10
N TYR A 413 0.92 -14.82 22.54
CA TYR A 413 1.28 -15.91 21.62
C TYR A 413 0.16 -16.21 20.61
N GLN A 414 -1.11 -16.28 21.03
CA GLN A 414 -2.23 -16.47 20.11
C GLN A 414 -2.31 -15.34 19.06
N TRP A 415 -2.09 -14.09 19.46
CA TRP A 415 -2.01 -12.96 18.53
C TRP A 415 -0.88 -13.12 17.51
N LEU A 416 0.30 -13.58 17.94
CA LEU A 416 1.45 -13.82 17.06
C LEU A 416 1.15 -14.92 16.04
N ILE A 417 0.51 -16.01 16.47
CA ILE A 417 0.08 -17.09 15.57
C ILE A 417 -0.94 -16.60 14.55
N SER A 418 -1.88 -15.75 14.97
CA SER A 418 -2.84 -15.12 14.04
C SER A 418 -2.15 -14.21 13.02
N ASP A 419 -1.15 -13.43 13.44
CA ASP A 419 -0.39 -12.56 12.54
C ASP A 419 0.41 -13.39 11.53
N VAL A 420 1.14 -14.40 12.00
CA VAL A 420 1.90 -15.31 11.14
C VAL A 420 0.99 -15.96 10.11
N THR A 421 -0.16 -16.48 10.55
CA THR A 421 -1.14 -17.11 9.64
C THR A 421 -1.65 -16.12 8.58
N THR A 422 -1.93 -14.88 8.98
CA THR A 422 -2.36 -13.81 8.06
C THR A 422 -1.28 -13.51 7.04
N VAL A 423 -0.05 -13.27 7.49
CA VAL A 423 1.08 -12.93 6.61
C VAL A 423 1.39 -14.07 5.64
N VAL A 424 1.41 -15.32 6.13
CA VAL A 424 1.64 -16.48 5.28
C VAL A 424 0.59 -16.57 4.19
N LYS A 425 -0.67 -16.42 4.55
CA LYS A 425 -1.76 -16.42 3.57
C LYS A 425 -1.59 -15.32 2.53
N GLU A 426 -1.34 -14.08 2.96
CA GLU A 426 -1.18 -12.94 2.04
C GLU A 426 0.03 -13.12 1.10
N VAL A 427 1.16 -13.61 1.61
CA VAL A 427 2.38 -13.86 0.80
C VAL A 427 2.15 -15.01 -0.18
N VAL A 428 1.55 -16.11 0.27
CA VAL A 428 1.25 -17.28 -0.58
C VAL A 428 0.26 -16.92 -1.67
N ASP A 429 -0.84 -16.23 -1.33
CA ASP A 429 -1.84 -15.75 -2.27
C ASP A 429 -1.19 -14.82 -3.31
N ALA A 430 -0.31 -13.91 -2.88
CA ALA A 430 0.43 -13.04 -3.77
C ALA A 430 1.40 -13.80 -4.70
N CYS A 431 2.09 -14.83 -4.20
CA CYS A 431 3.01 -15.66 -5.00
C CYS A 431 2.27 -16.52 -6.04
N GLN A 432 1.05 -16.96 -5.73
CA GLN A 432 0.23 -17.79 -6.62
C GLN A 432 -0.65 -16.95 -7.56
N SER A 433 -0.94 -15.70 -7.20
CA SER A 433 -1.65 -14.78 -8.07
C SER A 433 -0.82 -14.48 -9.32
N ARG A 434 -1.36 -14.82 -10.50
CA ARG A 434 -0.89 -14.21 -11.76
C ARG A 434 -1.06 -12.70 -11.64
N PRO A 435 -0.21 -11.87 -12.28
CA PRO A 435 -0.28 -10.41 -12.17
C PRO A 435 -1.72 -9.96 -12.41
N GLU A 436 -2.41 -9.64 -11.32
CA GLU A 436 -3.77 -9.14 -11.38
C GLU A 436 -3.68 -7.79 -12.07
N LYS A 437 -4.44 -7.64 -13.15
CA LYS A 437 -4.79 -6.32 -13.68
C LYS A 437 -5.43 -5.56 -12.53
N GLN A 438 -4.65 -4.63 -11.97
CA GLN A 438 -5.00 -3.57 -11.03
C GLN A 438 -6.49 -3.55 -10.66
N VAL A 439 -6.89 -4.41 -9.73
CA VAL A 439 -8.24 -4.47 -9.16
C VAL A 439 -8.35 -3.26 -8.23
N TYR A 440 -9.15 -2.29 -8.63
CA TYR A 440 -9.43 -1.12 -7.81
C TYR A 440 -10.35 -1.53 -6.67
N MET A 441 -9.81 -1.62 -5.46
CA MET A 441 -10.60 -1.90 -4.25
C MET A 441 -11.55 -0.72 -3.97
N SER A 442 -12.85 -1.00 -4.01
CA SER A 442 -13.86 -0.11 -3.46
C SER A 442 -13.65 0.05 -1.95
N LEU A 443 -13.85 1.26 -1.41
CA LEU A 443 -13.82 1.54 0.03
C LEU A 443 -14.76 0.61 0.83
N PRO A 444 -14.41 0.23 2.08
CA PRO A 444 -15.26 -0.59 2.94
C PRO A 444 -16.57 0.15 3.25
N ARG A 445 -17.72 -0.51 3.04
CA ARG A 445 -19.03 0.05 3.43
C ARG A 445 -19.28 -0.15 4.93
N PRO A 446 -19.81 0.88 5.65
CA PRO A 446 -20.39 0.71 6.98
C PRO A 446 -21.61 -0.21 6.95
N GLY A 447 -21.71 -1.14 7.90
CA GLY A 447 -22.53 -2.34 7.79
C GLY A 447 -24.04 -2.21 7.99
N LYS A 448 -24.72 -3.37 7.89
CA LYS A 448 -25.87 -3.80 8.70
C LYS A 448 -26.27 -5.25 8.36
N HIS A 449 -26.72 -5.97 9.39
CA HIS A 449 -27.15 -7.37 9.42
C HIS A 449 -28.24 -7.75 8.41
N GLY A 450 -28.27 -9.04 8.01
CA GLY A 450 -29.51 -9.71 7.57
C GLY A 450 -29.36 -10.79 6.48
N THR A 451 -29.33 -12.06 6.92
CA THR A 451 -29.83 -13.29 6.27
C THR A 451 -29.51 -13.63 4.80
N THR A 452 -28.69 -14.69 4.64
CA THR A 452 -28.62 -15.70 3.54
C THR A 452 -29.34 -15.41 2.21
N SER A 453 -28.58 -15.13 1.15
CA SER A 453 -28.98 -15.42 -0.23
C SER A 453 -27.85 -16.15 -0.95
N LYS A 454 -28.09 -17.41 -1.33
CA LYS A 454 -27.14 -18.25 -2.06
C LYS A 454 -26.75 -17.58 -3.40
N PRO A 455 -25.49 -17.69 -3.85
CA PRO A 455 -25.06 -17.15 -5.14
C PRO A 455 -25.82 -17.82 -6.30
N LEU A 456 -26.14 -17.02 -7.33
CA LEU A 456 -26.78 -17.46 -8.57
C LEU A 456 -25.92 -18.51 -9.29
N LYS A 457 -26.56 -19.57 -9.83
CA LYS A 457 -25.88 -20.50 -10.74
C LYS A 457 -25.63 -19.79 -12.07
N ALA A 458 -24.37 -19.74 -12.49
CA ALA A 458 -23.98 -19.22 -13.80
C ALA A 458 -24.62 -20.04 -14.94
N VAL A 459 -25.22 -19.37 -15.91
CA VAL A 459 -25.92 -19.99 -17.07
C VAL A 459 -25.27 -19.50 -18.37
N ARG A 460 -25.15 -20.39 -19.36
CA ARG A 460 -24.75 -20.04 -20.74
C ARG A 460 -25.99 -19.73 -21.57
N LEU A 461 -25.91 -18.72 -22.44
CA LEU A 461 -26.99 -18.43 -23.39
C LEU A 461 -27.09 -19.53 -24.45
N ASP A 462 -28.31 -19.85 -24.87
CA ASP A 462 -28.54 -20.70 -26.04
C ASP A 462 -28.51 -19.91 -27.35
N VAL A 463 -28.50 -20.63 -28.49
CA VAL A 463 -28.36 -20.02 -29.82
C VAL A 463 -29.53 -19.08 -30.15
N ALA A 464 -30.75 -19.40 -29.70
CA ALA A 464 -31.93 -18.56 -29.94
C ALA A 464 -31.92 -17.28 -29.09
N GLU A 465 -31.37 -17.34 -27.87
CA GLU A 465 -31.10 -16.19 -27.01
C GLU A 465 -30.01 -15.28 -27.61
N GLN A 466 -28.95 -15.86 -28.18
CA GLN A 466 -27.88 -15.11 -28.85
C GLN A 466 -28.37 -14.39 -30.11
N GLU A 467 -29.24 -15.01 -30.93
CA GLU A 467 -29.83 -14.37 -32.12
C GLU A 467 -30.62 -13.10 -31.78
N LYS A 468 -31.31 -13.06 -30.63
CA LYS A 468 -32.10 -11.90 -30.19
C LYS A 468 -31.23 -10.69 -29.83
N ILE A 469 -30.08 -10.91 -29.21
CA ILE A 469 -29.14 -9.84 -28.83
C ILE A 469 -28.09 -9.54 -29.90
N ALA A 470 -27.97 -10.38 -30.93
CA ALA A 470 -26.96 -10.25 -31.98
C ALA A 470 -27.04 -8.91 -32.73
N LYS A 471 -28.24 -8.37 -32.95
CA LYS A 471 -28.42 -7.05 -33.57
C LYS A 471 -27.87 -5.93 -32.68
N THR A 472 -28.26 -5.89 -31.41
CA THR A 472 -27.78 -4.89 -30.45
C THR A 472 -26.27 -5.02 -30.21
N GLY A 473 -25.75 -6.24 -30.17
CA GLY A 473 -24.33 -6.53 -30.11
C GLY A 473 -23.57 -5.99 -31.32
N LEU A 474 -24.11 -6.16 -32.54
CA LEU A 474 -23.50 -5.62 -33.75
C LEU A 474 -23.48 -4.08 -33.75
N GLU A 475 -24.55 -3.43 -33.31
CA GLU A 475 -24.58 -1.97 -33.15
C GLU A 475 -23.56 -1.49 -32.10
N MET A 476 -23.35 -2.25 -31.03
CA MET A 476 -22.30 -1.97 -30.03
C MET A 476 -20.90 -2.12 -30.65
N LYS A 477 -20.66 -3.14 -31.49
CA LYS A 477 -19.40 -3.27 -32.23
C LYS A 477 -19.15 -2.09 -33.17
N MET A 478 -20.18 -1.59 -33.87
CA MET A 478 -20.04 -0.41 -34.72
C MET A 478 -19.59 0.81 -33.91
N ALA A 479 -20.13 1.00 -32.70
CA ALA A 479 -19.72 2.06 -31.79
C ALA A 479 -18.27 1.90 -31.29
N THR A 480 -17.83 0.66 -31.03
CA THR A 480 -16.42 0.33 -30.74
C THR A 480 -15.51 0.70 -31.91
N THR A 481 -15.86 0.31 -33.14
CA THR A 481 -15.06 0.62 -34.33
C THR A 481 -15.00 2.12 -34.62
N GLU A 482 -16.10 2.85 -34.42
CA GLU A 482 -16.13 4.31 -34.54
C GLU A 482 -15.20 4.97 -33.51
N MET A 483 -15.22 4.49 -32.27
CA MET A 483 -14.34 5.02 -31.22
C MET A 483 -12.87 4.67 -31.45
N ASP A 484 -12.55 3.47 -31.94
CA ASP A 484 -11.18 3.09 -32.29
C ASP A 484 -10.65 3.98 -33.42
N ALA A 485 -11.43 4.15 -34.50
CA ALA A 485 -11.09 5.04 -35.61
C ALA A 485 -10.92 6.50 -35.15
N GLU A 486 -11.71 6.96 -34.19
CA GLU A 486 -11.53 8.29 -33.60
C GLU A 486 -10.25 8.38 -32.77
N THR A 487 -9.93 7.36 -31.97
CA THR A 487 -8.68 7.35 -31.18
C THR A 487 -7.42 7.26 -32.04
N ASP A 488 -7.49 6.67 -33.23
CA ASP A 488 -6.34 6.56 -34.15
C ASP A 488 -6.05 7.90 -34.86
N LYS A 489 -7.08 8.71 -35.16
CA LYS A 489 -6.89 10.10 -35.66
C LYS A 489 -6.08 10.97 -34.69
N TRP A 490 -6.19 10.72 -33.37
CA TRP A 490 -5.38 11.42 -32.37
C TRP A 490 -3.91 11.01 -32.38
N GLN A 491 -3.60 9.79 -32.84
CA GLN A 491 -2.23 9.28 -32.95
C GLN A 491 -1.54 9.89 -34.18
N GLU A 492 -2.22 9.95 -35.31
CA GLU A 492 -1.66 10.51 -36.56
C GLU A 492 -1.34 12.02 -36.45
N SER A 493 -2.04 12.76 -35.58
CA SER A 493 -1.83 14.20 -35.39
C SER A 493 -0.68 14.56 -34.44
N ASN A 494 -0.16 13.61 -33.65
CA ASN A 494 0.87 13.83 -32.61
C ASN A 494 2.13 13.00 -32.91
N SER A 495 2.94 13.41 -33.89
CA SER A 495 4.13 12.71 -34.38
C SER A 495 5.36 12.70 -33.43
N SER A 496 5.14 12.64 -32.12
CA SER A 496 6.22 12.49 -31.12
C SER A 496 5.88 11.39 -30.11
N ALA A 497 6.56 10.24 -30.26
CA ALA A 497 6.37 9.01 -29.49
C ALA A 497 6.52 9.15 -27.95
N GLN A 498 7.04 10.26 -27.44
CA GLN A 498 7.15 10.54 -26.00
C GLN A 498 5.86 11.10 -25.35
N ILE A 499 4.86 11.50 -26.14
CA ILE A 499 3.58 12.04 -25.62
C ILE A 499 2.48 10.96 -25.56
N GLU A 500 2.67 9.84 -26.26
CA GLU A 500 1.63 8.80 -26.44
C GLU A 500 1.30 8.02 -25.16
N GLU A 501 2.26 7.78 -24.25
CA GLU A 501 2.02 7.04 -22.99
C GLU A 501 1.17 7.81 -21.97
N ASN A 502 0.89 9.07 -22.24
CA ASN A 502 0.47 10.03 -21.24
C ASN A 502 -0.98 10.52 -21.40
N ASN A 503 -1.59 10.28 -22.58
CA ASN A 503 -2.97 10.73 -22.85
C ASN A 503 -4.02 9.81 -22.20
N ASP A 504 -4.32 10.19 -20.98
CA ASP A 504 -5.28 9.57 -20.07
C ASP A 504 -6.71 9.44 -20.65
N ILE A 505 -7.12 10.31 -21.58
CA ILE A 505 -8.42 10.21 -22.26
C ILE A 505 -8.40 9.08 -23.30
N LEU A 506 -7.35 9.04 -24.14
CA LEU A 506 -7.18 8.00 -25.16
C LEU A 506 -7.04 6.61 -24.56
N LYS A 507 -6.23 6.47 -23.50
CA LYS A 507 -6.04 5.18 -22.82
C LYS A 507 -7.37 4.63 -22.29
N ARG A 508 -8.18 5.48 -21.64
CA ARG A 508 -9.47 5.09 -21.08
C ARG A 508 -10.52 4.83 -22.17
N ALA A 509 -10.52 5.61 -23.25
CA ALA A 509 -11.35 5.32 -24.42
C ALA A 509 -11.00 3.93 -24.99
N LYS A 510 -9.73 3.65 -25.32
CA LYS A 510 -9.29 2.34 -25.83
C LYS A 510 -9.65 1.19 -24.88
N ASN A 511 -9.50 1.38 -23.57
CA ASN A 511 -9.94 0.39 -22.56
C ASN A 511 -11.45 0.13 -22.63
N MET A 512 -12.27 1.19 -22.69
CA MET A 512 -13.73 1.05 -22.85
C MET A 512 -14.08 0.34 -24.16
N SER A 513 -13.35 0.61 -25.24
CA SER A 513 -13.51 -0.05 -26.55
C SER A 513 -13.30 -1.56 -26.42
N ALA A 514 -12.18 -1.96 -25.83
CA ALA A 514 -11.85 -3.36 -25.61
C ALA A 514 -12.91 -4.07 -24.74
N MET A 515 -13.39 -3.42 -23.68
CA MET A 515 -14.42 -3.98 -22.81
C MET A 515 -15.75 -4.17 -23.53
N ALA A 516 -16.21 -3.17 -24.30
CA ALA A 516 -17.41 -3.26 -25.13
C ALA A 516 -17.27 -4.34 -26.22
N PHE A 517 -16.08 -4.51 -26.79
CA PHE A 517 -15.79 -5.56 -27.75
C PHE A 517 -15.91 -6.96 -27.14
N SER A 518 -15.40 -7.18 -25.92
CA SER A 518 -15.58 -8.45 -25.21
C SER A 518 -17.06 -8.74 -24.93
N MET A 519 -17.86 -7.72 -24.60
CA MET A 519 -19.31 -7.85 -24.43
C MET A 519 -20.02 -8.15 -25.76
N TYR A 520 -19.51 -7.66 -26.90
CA TYR A 520 -19.99 -8.03 -28.23
C TYR A 520 -19.68 -9.49 -28.55
N GLN A 521 -18.45 -9.96 -28.29
CA GLN A 521 -18.07 -11.36 -28.52
C GLN A 521 -18.98 -12.31 -27.73
N PHE A 522 -19.34 -11.94 -26.50
CA PHE A 522 -20.33 -12.66 -25.70
C PHE A 522 -21.69 -12.81 -26.43
N THR A 523 -22.18 -11.77 -27.12
CA THR A 523 -23.43 -11.86 -27.91
C THR A 523 -23.35 -12.84 -29.08
N LYS A 524 -22.13 -13.19 -29.53
CA LYS A 524 -21.85 -14.19 -30.57
C LYS A 524 -21.53 -15.57 -30.01
N GLY A 525 -21.41 -15.71 -28.69
CA GLY A 525 -20.93 -16.94 -28.05
C GLY A 525 -19.42 -17.16 -28.18
N GLU A 526 -18.67 -16.11 -28.49
CA GLU A 526 -17.22 -16.11 -28.68
C GLU A 526 -16.52 -15.30 -27.56
N GLY A 527 -15.20 -15.40 -27.47
CA GLY A 527 -14.39 -14.61 -26.53
C GLY A 527 -14.31 -15.15 -25.09
N ASP A 528 -13.81 -14.32 -24.19
CA ASP A 528 -13.43 -14.73 -22.83
C ASP A 528 -14.60 -14.79 -21.83
N LEU A 529 -15.69 -14.07 -22.11
CA LEU A 529 -16.89 -14.06 -21.28
C LEU A 529 -17.73 -15.30 -21.62
N LYS A 530 -17.84 -16.24 -20.69
CA LYS A 530 -18.48 -17.55 -20.94
C LYS A 530 -19.85 -17.69 -20.28
N THR A 531 -20.17 -16.83 -19.32
CA THR A 531 -21.39 -16.91 -18.51
C THR A 531 -22.08 -15.55 -18.39
N THR A 532 -23.37 -15.56 -18.07
CA THR A 532 -24.11 -14.31 -17.80
C THR A 532 -23.54 -13.52 -16.62
N GLN A 533 -22.91 -14.19 -15.65
CA GLN A 533 -22.24 -13.54 -14.52
C GLN A 533 -20.96 -12.80 -14.97
N ASP A 534 -20.21 -13.37 -15.91
CA ASP A 534 -19.04 -12.72 -16.50
C ASP A 534 -19.45 -11.43 -17.23
N LEU A 535 -20.56 -11.47 -17.98
CA LEU A 535 -21.12 -10.29 -18.63
C LEU A 535 -21.50 -9.20 -17.62
N PHE A 536 -22.19 -9.56 -16.52
CA PHE A 536 -22.57 -8.59 -15.50
C PHE A 536 -21.36 -7.96 -14.83
N THR A 537 -20.35 -8.76 -14.52
CA THR A 537 -19.10 -8.29 -13.91
C THR A 537 -18.36 -7.34 -14.87
N GLN A 538 -18.29 -7.70 -16.15
CA GLN A 538 -17.72 -6.84 -17.18
C GLN A 538 -18.48 -5.51 -17.35
N ALA A 539 -19.81 -5.53 -17.23
CA ALA A 539 -20.63 -4.33 -17.30
C ALA A 539 -20.42 -3.40 -16.08
N GLU A 540 -20.13 -3.94 -14.89
CA GLU A 540 -19.72 -3.12 -13.73
C GLU A 540 -18.39 -2.42 -13.99
N TYR A 541 -17.38 -3.15 -14.49
CA TYR A 541 -16.09 -2.57 -14.87
C TYR A 541 -16.22 -1.52 -15.98
N PHE A 542 -17.07 -1.76 -16.98
CA PHE A 542 -17.34 -0.80 -18.04
C PHE A 542 -17.95 0.50 -17.47
N ALA A 543 -18.91 0.39 -16.54
CA ALA A 543 -19.51 1.55 -15.87
C ALA A 543 -18.52 2.32 -14.98
N GLU A 544 -17.59 1.63 -14.32
CA GLU A 544 -16.52 2.27 -13.53
C GLU A 544 -15.52 3.02 -14.39
N GLU A 545 -15.10 2.44 -15.51
CA GLU A 545 -14.17 3.11 -16.43
C GLU A 545 -14.82 4.32 -17.10
N ALA A 546 -16.12 4.25 -17.42
CA ALA A 546 -16.90 5.39 -17.89
C ALA A 546 -16.93 6.55 -16.87
N ASN A 547 -17.07 6.25 -15.57
CA ASN A 547 -16.99 7.25 -14.50
C ASN A 547 -15.60 7.87 -14.39
N ARG A 548 -14.53 7.09 -14.59
CA ARG A 548 -13.16 7.61 -14.59
C ARG A 548 -12.92 8.52 -15.79
N LEU A 549 -13.36 8.10 -16.97
CA LEU A 549 -13.30 8.90 -18.19
C LEU A 549 -14.07 10.21 -18.04
N TYR A 550 -15.28 10.18 -17.45
CA TYR A 550 -16.05 11.38 -17.13
C TYR A 550 -15.25 12.38 -16.28
N LYS A 551 -14.59 11.91 -15.21
CA LYS A 551 -13.80 12.80 -14.33
C LYS A 551 -12.63 13.45 -15.07
N VAL A 552 -11.92 12.67 -15.88
CA VAL A 552 -10.77 13.14 -16.67
C VAL A 552 -11.22 14.15 -17.71
N ILE A 553 -12.32 13.88 -18.42
CA ILE A 553 -12.87 14.79 -19.41
C ILE A 553 -13.47 16.04 -18.76
N ARG A 554 -14.02 15.94 -17.54
CA ARG A 554 -14.46 17.09 -16.77
C ARG A 554 -13.29 18.01 -16.43
N GLN A 555 -12.16 17.44 -16.01
CA GLN A 555 -10.91 18.20 -15.80
C GLN A 555 -10.40 18.84 -17.09
N PHE A 556 -10.41 18.09 -18.20
CA PHE A 556 -10.06 18.61 -19.52
C PHE A 556 -10.96 19.79 -19.93
N SER A 557 -12.27 19.72 -19.66
CA SER A 557 -13.22 20.78 -20.00
C SER A 557 -12.90 22.14 -19.33
N TYR A 558 -12.19 22.14 -18.19
CA TYR A 558 -11.73 23.38 -17.55
C TYR A 558 -10.61 24.08 -18.34
N GLN A 559 -9.83 23.31 -19.11
CA GLN A 559 -8.75 23.83 -19.95
C GLN A 559 -9.25 24.30 -21.32
N VAL A 560 -10.46 23.87 -21.73
CA VAL A 560 -11.10 24.33 -22.97
C VAL A 560 -11.62 25.77 -22.74
N PRO A 561 -11.25 26.74 -23.60
CA PRO A 561 -11.77 28.11 -23.54
C PRO A 561 -13.30 28.14 -23.65
N CYS A 562 -13.92 29.13 -23.03
CA CYS A 562 -15.36 29.34 -23.14
C CYS A 562 -15.74 29.63 -24.60
N GLY A 563 -16.55 28.75 -25.20
CA GLY A 563 -16.94 28.83 -26.61
C GLY A 563 -17.93 27.71 -26.99
N ALA A 564 -18.33 27.67 -28.27
CA ALA A 564 -19.30 26.69 -28.78
C ALA A 564 -18.87 25.24 -28.54
N SER A 565 -17.59 24.92 -28.76
CA SER A 565 -17.04 23.57 -28.58
C SER A 565 -17.05 23.09 -27.12
N LYS A 566 -16.82 23.99 -26.15
CA LYS A 566 -16.94 23.65 -24.72
C LYS A 566 -18.40 23.37 -24.33
N LYS A 567 -19.33 24.17 -24.85
CA LYS A 567 -20.77 24.00 -24.59
C LYS A 567 -21.27 22.66 -25.14
N GLU A 568 -20.84 22.28 -26.34
CA GLU A 568 -21.14 20.99 -26.96
C GLU A 568 -20.51 19.81 -26.19
N LEU A 569 -19.24 19.93 -25.79
CA LEU A 569 -18.57 18.93 -24.96
C LEU A 569 -19.31 18.68 -23.65
N LEU A 570 -19.69 19.75 -22.93
CA LEU A 570 -20.42 19.63 -21.66
C LEU A 570 -21.82 19.07 -21.87
N ALA A 571 -22.51 19.41 -22.96
CA ALA A 571 -23.84 18.86 -23.27
C ALA A 571 -23.82 17.34 -23.49
N HIS A 572 -22.74 16.79 -24.06
CA HIS A 572 -22.54 15.35 -24.17
C HIS A 572 -22.06 14.73 -22.85
N LEU A 573 -21.10 15.37 -22.18
CA LEU A 573 -20.50 14.88 -20.93
C LEU A 573 -21.50 14.78 -19.78
N ASP A 574 -22.41 15.75 -19.64
CA ASP A 574 -23.40 15.78 -18.56
C ASP A 574 -24.46 14.66 -18.68
N ARG A 575 -24.53 13.97 -19.82
CA ARG A 575 -25.39 12.79 -20.01
C ARG A 575 -24.74 11.50 -19.54
N VAL A 576 -23.41 11.44 -19.44
CA VAL A 576 -22.65 10.23 -19.09
C VAL A 576 -23.05 9.67 -17.72
N PRO A 577 -23.16 10.47 -16.62
CA PRO A 577 -23.55 9.95 -15.31
C PRO A 577 -24.90 9.23 -15.32
N THR A 578 -25.87 9.71 -16.11
CA THR A 578 -27.19 9.08 -16.22
C THR A 578 -27.13 7.70 -16.86
N PHE A 579 -26.37 7.53 -17.95
CA PHE A 579 -26.19 6.22 -18.59
C PHE A 579 -25.40 5.24 -17.69
N VAL A 580 -24.40 5.75 -16.98
CA VAL A 580 -23.64 4.94 -16.00
C VAL A 580 -24.55 4.47 -14.86
N GLN A 581 -25.38 5.36 -14.30
CA GLN A 581 -26.33 4.99 -13.24
C GLN A 581 -27.36 3.96 -13.73
N ARG A 582 -27.88 4.12 -14.96
CA ARG A 582 -28.80 3.15 -15.58
C ARG A 582 -28.14 1.78 -15.71
N LEU A 583 -26.93 1.70 -16.26
CA LEU A 583 -26.20 0.44 -16.40
C LEU A 583 -25.93 -0.21 -15.03
N GLN A 584 -25.46 0.56 -14.05
CA GLN A 584 -25.20 0.05 -12.69
C GLN A 584 -26.48 -0.45 -12.00
N PHE A 585 -27.61 0.22 -12.20
CA PHE A 585 -28.89 -0.22 -11.65
C PHE A 585 -29.34 -1.54 -12.29
N THR A 586 -29.28 -1.63 -13.63
CA THR A 586 -29.63 -2.85 -14.37
C THR A 586 -28.77 -4.04 -13.94
N VAL A 587 -27.46 -3.84 -13.71
CA VAL A 587 -26.56 -4.92 -13.29
C VAL A 587 -26.81 -5.36 -11.84
N LYS A 588 -27.23 -4.46 -10.95
CA LYS A 588 -27.51 -4.74 -9.53
C LYS A 588 -28.91 -5.31 -9.27
N ASP A 589 -29.80 -5.26 -10.25
CA ASP A 589 -31.16 -5.77 -10.09
C ASP A 589 -31.18 -7.31 -9.93
N HIS A 590 -31.97 -7.80 -8.97
CA HIS A 590 -32.01 -9.23 -8.65
C HIS A 590 -33.07 -9.92 -9.50
N THR A 591 -32.64 -10.81 -10.39
CA THR A 591 -33.54 -11.58 -11.26
C THR A 591 -33.52 -13.06 -10.91
N VAL A 592 -34.70 -13.70 -10.87
CA VAL A 592 -34.86 -15.14 -10.62
C VAL A 592 -35.52 -15.81 -11.83
N GLY A 593 -34.86 -16.85 -12.37
CA GLY A 593 -35.36 -17.64 -13.51
C GLY A 593 -34.75 -17.25 -14.86
N LYS A 594 -34.68 -18.22 -15.79
CA LYS A 594 -33.96 -18.10 -17.08
C LYS A 594 -34.43 -16.92 -17.93
N ALA A 595 -35.75 -16.74 -18.08
CA ALA A 595 -36.32 -15.66 -18.88
C ALA A 595 -36.01 -14.26 -18.31
N ALA A 596 -36.09 -14.08 -16.98
CA ALA A 596 -35.75 -12.83 -16.33
C ALA A 596 -34.25 -12.51 -16.42
N THR A 597 -33.39 -13.51 -16.27
CA THR A 597 -31.95 -13.38 -16.49
C THR A 597 -31.63 -12.97 -17.92
N PHE A 598 -32.32 -13.54 -18.92
CA PHE A 598 -32.15 -13.15 -20.31
C PHE A 598 -32.57 -11.69 -20.57
N THR A 599 -33.72 -11.25 -20.05
CA THR A 599 -34.14 -9.85 -20.14
C THR A 599 -33.12 -8.90 -19.52
N LYS A 600 -32.51 -9.28 -18.39
CA LYS A 600 -31.42 -8.51 -17.78
C LYS A 600 -30.19 -8.46 -18.67
N VAL A 601 -29.80 -9.57 -19.29
CA VAL A 601 -28.70 -9.61 -20.26
C VAL A 601 -28.96 -8.66 -21.44
N ASP A 602 -30.14 -8.71 -22.04
CA ASP A 602 -30.53 -7.84 -23.15
C ASP A 602 -30.45 -6.35 -22.76
N ASN A 603 -31.00 -6.00 -21.59
CA ASN A 603 -30.92 -4.65 -21.04
C ASN A 603 -29.48 -4.19 -20.79
N VAL A 604 -28.61 -5.07 -20.25
CA VAL A 604 -27.18 -4.75 -20.02
C VAL A 604 -26.47 -4.47 -21.34
N ILE A 605 -26.70 -5.27 -22.37
CA ILE A 605 -26.13 -5.04 -23.71
C ILE A 605 -26.64 -3.72 -24.31
N GLN A 606 -27.93 -3.43 -24.17
CA GLN A 606 -28.54 -2.20 -24.67
C GLN A 606 -28.02 -0.94 -23.94
N GLU A 607 -27.91 -0.97 -22.61
CA GLU A 607 -27.38 0.15 -21.82
C GLU A 607 -25.89 0.38 -22.08
N THR A 608 -25.11 -0.70 -22.26
CA THR A 608 -23.69 -0.61 -22.63
C THR A 608 -23.52 0.06 -23.98
N LYS A 609 -24.29 -0.36 -25.00
CA LYS A 609 -24.33 0.29 -26.32
C LYS A 609 -24.68 1.78 -26.21
N ASN A 610 -25.71 2.12 -25.44
CA ASN A 610 -26.16 3.50 -25.30
C ASN A 610 -25.09 4.38 -24.65
N LEU A 611 -24.44 3.88 -23.59
CA LEU A 611 -23.33 4.56 -22.92
C LEU A 611 -22.16 4.73 -23.89
N MET A 612 -21.79 3.69 -24.62
CA MET A 612 -20.70 3.73 -25.61
C MET A 612 -20.91 4.78 -26.70
N ASN A 613 -22.15 4.91 -27.23
CA ASN A 613 -22.49 5.94 -28.21
C ASN A 613 -22.32 7.37 -27.68
N VAL A 614 -22.58 7.59 -26.39
CA VAL A 614 -22.36 8.90 -25.76
C VAL A 614 -20.87 9.13 -25.56
N ILE A 615 -20.14 8.13 -25.07
CA ILE A 615 -18.69 8.21 -24.87
C ILE A 615 -17.96 8.52 -26.18
N SER A 616 -18.33 7.84 -27.28
CA SER A 616 -17.77 8.10 -28.62
C SER A 616 -17.89 9.58 -28.98
N LYS A 617 -19.10 10.16 -28.86
CA LYS A 617 -19.32 11.60 -29.12
C LYS A 617 -18.51 12.51 -28.19
N VAL A 618 -18.43 12.19 -26.91
CA VAL A 618 -17.64 12.96 -25.95
C VAL A 618 -16.16 12.96 -26.34
N VAL A 619 -15.61 11.80 -26.74
CA VAL A 619 -14.21 11.68 -27.18
C VAL A 619 -13.96 12.43 -28.49
N THR A 620 -14.88 12.36 -29.46
CA THR A 620 -14.81 13.15 -30.71
C THR A 620 -14.80 14.65 -30.41
N THR A 621 -15.71 15.16 -29.57
CA THR A 621 -15.73 16.59 -29.23
C THR A 621 -14.48 17.00 -28.44
N CYS A 622 -13.93 16.12 -27.60
CA CYS A 622 -12.64 16.35 -26.96
C CYS A 622 -11.51 16.52 -27.97
N PHE A 623 -11.51 15.75 -29.07
CA PHE A 623 -10.51 15.85 -30.12
C PHE A 623 -10.55 17.19 -30.82
N GLU A 624 -11.75 17.61 -31.21
CA GLU A 624 -11.98 18.89 -31.85
C GLU A 624 -11.55 20.05 -30.95
N CYS A 625 -11.82 19.94 -29.64
CA CYS A 625 -11.37 20.93 -28.66
C CYS A 625 -9.83 20.95 -28.54
N ALA A 626 -9.17 19.79 -28.58
CA ALA A 626 -7.71 19.69 -28.49
C ALA A 626 -7.02 20.26 -29.75
N THR A 627 -7.56 19.98 -30.94
CA THR A 627 -6.98 20.37 -32.24
C THR A 627 -7.22 21.83 -32.59
N LYS A 628 -8.41 22.39 -32.33
CA LYS A 628 -8.75 23.79 -32.67
C LYS A 628 -8.09 24.83 -31.76
N VAL A 629 -7.56 24.44 -30.60
CA VAL A 629 -7.12 25.38 -29.55
C VAL A 629 -5.61 25.30 -29.25
N SER A 630 -4.85 24.44 -29.96
CA SER A 630 -3.42 24.18 -29.66
C SER A 630 -3.17 23.87 -28.17
N ILE A 631 -4.07 23.09 -27.57
CA ILE A 631 -3.91 22.57 -26.21
C ILE A 631 -3.03 21.31 -26.33
N ALA A 632 -1.85 21.32 -25.72
CA ALA A 632 -0.99 20.14 -25.69
C ALA A 632 -1.77 18.93 -25.12
N PRO A 633 -1.63 17.72 -25.69
CA PRO A 633 -2.24 16.53 -25.11
C PRO A 633 -1.74 16.33 -23.68
N ILE A 634 -2.64 15.92 -22.81
CA ILE A 634 -2.39 15.59 -21.41
C ILE A 634 -1.21 14.61 -21.36
N GLY A 635 0.00 15.08 -21.04
CA GLY A 635 0.81 14.41 -20.03
C GLY A 635 0.43 14.95 -18.67
N ARG A 636 0.87 14.32 -17.59
CA ARG A 636 0.66 14.80 -16.21
C ARG A 636 1.23 16.21 -16.02
N VAL A 637 0.57 17.22 -16.56
CA VAL A 637 0.72 18.62 -16.27
C VAL A 637 -0.49 18.94 -15.41
N ARG A 638 -0.20 18.93 -14.12
CA ARG A 638 -1.07 19.18 -12.99
C ARG A 638 -1.53 20.65 -13.05
N LEU A 639 -2.46 20.97 -13.94
CA LEU A 639 -3.16 22.26 -13.95
C LEU A 639 -4.35 22.31 -12.96
N ASP A 640 -4.55 21.23 -12.22
CA ASP A 640 -5.36 21.14 -11.01
C ASP A 640 -4.60 21.61 -9.73
N CYS A 641 -3.37 22.12 -9.88
CA CYS A 641 -2.57 22.62 -8.76
C CYS A 641 -3.03 23.97 -8.18
N PHE A 642 -4.04 24.65 -8.73
CA PHE A 642 -4.52 25.89 -8.09
C PHE A 642 -5.79 25.66 -7.29
N TRP A 643 -6.86 25.10 -7.84
CA TRP A 643 -8.12 24.94 -7.08
C TRP A 643 -8.19 23.68 -6.23
N THR A 644 -7.57 22.58 -6.65
CA THR A 644 -7.43 21.38 -5.80
C THR A 644 -6.30 21.53 -4.82
N LEU A 645 -5.21 22.23 -5.16
CA LEU A 645 -4.20 22.57 -4.17
C LEU A 645 -4.69 23.71 -3.28
N PHE A 646 -5.51 24.66 -3.73
CA PHE A 646 -6.17 25.65 -2.86
C PHE A 646 -7.26 25.01 -2.03
N SER A 647 -8.06 24.06 -2.50
CA SER A 647 -9.06 23.37 -1.65
C SER A 647 -8.46 22.28 -0.78
N LEU A 648 -7.36 21.64 -1.18
CA LEU A 648 -6.61 20.68 -0.36
C LEU A 648 -5.61 21.39 0.56
N LEU A 649 -5.12 22.60 0.20
CA LEU A 649 -4.47 23.56 1.09
C LEU A 649 -5.50 24.21 1.98
N LEU A 650 -6.71 24.56 1.54
CA LEU A 650 -7.75 25.13 2.41
C LEU A 650 -8.26 24.03 3.34
N TRP A 651 -8.33 22.77 2.90
CA TRP A 651 -8.68 21.63 3.74
C TRP A 651 -7.55 21.21 4.68
N GLN A 652 -6.28 21.20 4.22
CA GLN A 652 -5.12 21.01 5.09
C GLN A 652 -4.95 22.20 6.03
N PHE A 653 -5.07 23.44 5.56
CA PHE A 653 -4.98 24.68 6.33
C PHE A 653 -6.15 24.79 7.29
N MET A 654 -7.38 24.41 6.94
CA MET A 654 -8.52 24.29 7.87
C MET A 654 -8.27 23.18 8.90
N ARG A 655 -7.68 22.05 8.51
CA ARG A 655 -7.31 20.97 9.45
C ARG A 655 -6.15 21.38 10.38
N TYR A 656 -5.18 22.16 9.88
CA TYR A 656 -4.04 22.70 10.63
C TYR A 656 -4.43 23.93 11.48
N SER A 657 -5.34 24.79 11.01
CA SER A 657 -5.84 25.97 11.73
C SER A 657 -6.85 25.56 12.80
N THR A 658 -7.71 24.56 12.57
CA THR A 658 -8.54 23.97 13.63
C THR A 658 -7.65 23.33 14.72
N ARG A 659 -6.52 22.70 14.35
CA ARG A 659 -5.50 22.18 15.30
C ARG A 659 -4.74 23.29 16.03
N PHE A 660 -4.42 24.40 15.37
CA PHE A 660 -3.74 25.56 15.97
C PHE A 660 -4.64 26.31 16.95
N VAL A 661 -5.94 26.47 16.61
CA VAL A 661 -6.97 27.07 17.48
C VAL A 661 -7.27 26.15 18.68
N TYR A 662 -7.32 24.83 18.48
CA TYR A 662 -7.47 23.87 19.59
C TYR A 662 -6.27 23.90 20.55
N ALA A 663 -5.04 23.96 20.03
CA ALA A 663 -3.83 24.02 20.86
C ALA A 663 -3.72 25.33 21.65
N HIS A 664 -4.19 26.46 21.10
CA HIS A 664 -4.14 27.76 21.79
C HIS A 664 -5.25 27.93 22.84
N PHE A 665 -6.44 27.34 22.64
CA PHE A 665 -7.57 27.47 23.57
C PHE A 665 -7.63 26.42 24.69
N VAL A 666 -6.92 25.29 24.56
CA VAL A 666 -6.79 24.32 25.67
C VAL A 666 -5.96 24.88 26.85
N SER A 667 -5.27 26.00 26.66
CA SER A 667 -4.55 26.69 27.75
C SER A 667 -5.36 27.76 28.49
N ASN A 668 -6.54 28.21 28.01
CA ASN A 668 -7.36 29.17 28.76
C ASN A 668 -8.86 29.11 28.36
N ASP A 669 -9.65 28.63 29.33
CA ASP A 669 -11.08 28.89 29.51
C ASP A 669 -12.08 28.38 28.45
N TYR A 670 -12.08 27.05 28.26
CA TYR A 670 -13.07 26.26 27.49
C TYR A 670 -14.54 26.57 27.83
N ASN A 671 -14.83 27.00 29.06
CA ASN A 671 -16.20 27.23 29.53
C ASN A 671 -16.81 28.58 29.10
N SER A 672 -15.97 29.54 28.67
CA SER A 672 -16.42 30.83 28.15
C SER A 672 -16.86 30.72 26.69
N LEU A 673 -16.12 29.94 25.88
CA LEU A 673 -16.44 29.70 24.47
C LEU A 673 -17.74 28.90 24.30
N LYS A 674 -17.96 27.90 25.16
CA LYS A 674 -19.18 27.07 25.15
C LYS A 674 -20.44 27.87 25.50
N ARG A 675 -20.34 28.89 26.37
CA ARG A 675 -21.45 29.78 26.70
C ARG A 675 -21.83 30.69 25.52
N LYS A 676 -20.84 31.26 24.82
CA LYS A 676 -21.07 32.11 23.63
C LYS A 676 -21.64 31.35 22.43
N LEU A 677 -21.25 30.08 22.26
CA LEU A 677 -21.77 29.21 21.19
C LEU A 677 -23.24 28.81 21.40
N VAL A 678 -23.68 28.71 22.66
CA VAL A 678 -25.07 28.33 23.00
C VAL A 678 -26.00 29.54 22.95
N GLU A 679 -25.53 30.75 23.27
CA GLU A 679 -26.36 31.96 23.27
C GLU A 679 -26.73 32.48 21.86
N HIS A 680 -26.03 32.06 20.80
CA HIS A 680 -26.20 32.64 19.46
C HIS A 680 -26.75 31.72 18.34
N HIS A 681 -27.11 30.46 18.60
CA HIS A 681 -27.70 29.54 17.59
C HIS A 681 -27.07 29.63 16.18
N LEU A 682 -25.73 29.54 16.08
CA LEU A 682 -25.01 29.71 14.80
C LEU A 682 -24.80 28.38 14.06
N HIS A 683 -25.25 28.34 12.80
CA HIS A 683 -24.96 27.29 11.82
C HIS A 683 -23.49 27.36 11.33
N LEU A 684 -22.95 26.20 10.92
CA LEU A 684 -21.55 25.96 10.53
C LEU A 684 -20.93 26.94 9.52
N GLU A 685 -21.72 27.67 8.74
CA GLU A 685 -21.23 28.63 7.75
C GLU A 685 -20.60 29.89 8.37
N TYR A 686 -20.98 30.27 9.60
CA TYR A 686 -20.42 31.46 10.26
C TYR A 686 -19.09 31.23 11.01
N LEU A 687 -18.63 29.98 11.14
CA LEU A 687 -17.32 29.70 11.75
C LEU A 687 -16.16 30.17 10.85
N SER A 688 -16.39 30.23 9.54
CA SER A 688 -15.50 30.81 8.53
C SER A 688 -15.21 32.29 8.85
N ASP A 689 -16.26 33.05 9.16
CA ASP A 689 -16.16 34.50 9.29
C ASP A 689 -15.54 34.90 10.64
N VAL A 690 -15.81 34.13 11.70
CA VAL A 690 -15.14 34.32 13.01
C VAL A 690 -13.64 33.98 12.93
N LEU A 691 -13.24 33.01 12.11
CA LEU A 691 -11.82 32.68 11.88
C LEU A 691 -11.12 33.70 10.98
N MET A 692 -11.85 34.35 10.06
CA MET A 692 -11.36 35.48 9.25
C MET A 692 -11.18 36.76 10.08
N GLU A 693 -12.09 37.07 11.01
CA GLU A 693 -11.90 38.20 11.95
C GLU A 693 -10.70 37.98 12.88
N CYS A 694 -10.47 36.75 13.35
CA CYS A 694 -9.27 36.42 14.13
C CYS A 694 -7.97 36.55 13.32
N PHE A 695 -8.04 36.49 11.99
CA PHE A 695 -6.91 36.65 11.07
C PHE A 695 -6.61 38.12 10.73
N TYR A 696 -7.55 39.03 10.99
CA TYR A 696 -7.38 40.47 10.80
C TYR A 696 -6.76 41.18 12.03
N LEU A 697 -6.72 40.50 13.18
CA LEU A 697 -6.22 41.01 14.47
C LEU A 697 -4.81 40.50 14.84
N ILE A 698 -4.17 39.70 13.99
CA ILE A 698 -2.75 39.28 14.06
C ILE A 698 -2.01 39.86 12.87
#